data_AF-A0A5E4LLM9-F1
#
_entry.id   AF-A0A5E4LLM9-F1
#
_cell.length_a   1.000
_cell.length_b   1.000
_cell.length_c   1.000
_cell.angle_alpha   90.00
_cell.angle_beta   90.00
_cell.angle_gamma   90.00
#
_symmetry.space_group_name_H-M   'P 1'
#
loop_
_entity.id
_entity.type
_entity.pdbx_description
1 polymer ?
#
loop_
_entity_poly.entity_id
_entity_poly.type
_entity_poly.pdbx_seq_one_letter_code
_entity_poly.pdbx_strand_id
1 'polypeptide(L)'
;MRKFKTTSEIPIPGNLIDQVIGQDDAVKIVKKAAAQRRNVLMIGTPGTGKSMLAQAMAELMPATDLEDVLVYPNPNEENRPIVKTVKTYPSEEDIKKDPQSAQLYAAYRQMQQMVSQFAPKQQQKVLLKEDIGQGRMIQQALKGRENARSSGTGGGMIFLFIIIAAIIFLYATGSFNNDNKWFVLAVIVAVAFLYLLYRFTNTFGRKMGVFDYNDPKLIVDNSGKKAAPFVDATGSKAGALLGDVKHDPLQSGGLGTPAHVRVESGAIHRANKGVLFIDEVASLKIRSQQELLTAMQEKKYSITGQSETSSGAIVKTEPVPCDFVLVAAGNIFDMRGMHPALRSRIRGNGYEVFVQDTMDDTPENEDRYVQFVAQEIKKDGKIPPFTYEAVAEVIDEARRKAGRKRKLSLNLRELGGLVRAAGDIANEEKSPLVTEKHVTKARGIAQTIEQQISRRFVESRKDYQVFLSEGSMVGKVNGLAVLGDSMSGLILPIVAEVTPASSKAEGKLIATGKLGTIAKEATENVSAIIKKHIGKDVSQYDMHVQFLQTYEGVEGDSASISIAVAIISAMEGIPVRQDVAMTGSLSVRGEVLPVGGVTGKTEAAIEAGVKSIIVPASNAEDIHLSGPMKKMIRIVPVSNFVDVLQHALVEGEKKKALIRKMSGMLKIRKK
;
A
#
# COMPACT_ATOMS: atom_id res chain seq x y z
N MET A 1 6.92 -27.48 3.02
CA MET A 1 8.03 -26.58 3.34
C MET A 1 9.24 -27.34 3.83
N ARG A 2 10.44 -26.83 3.56
CA ARG A 2 11.72 -27.30 4.07
C ARG A 2 11.73 -27.24 5.60
N LYS A 3 12.31 -28.24 6.26
CA LYS A 3 12.47 -28.23 7.72
C LYS A 3 13.56 -27.23 8.13
N PHE A 4 13.26 -26.43 9.14
CA PHE A 4 14.17 -25.47 9.78
C PHE A 4 13.89 -25.42 11.28
N LYS A 5 14.82 -24.91 12.10
CA LYS A 5 14.55 -24.72 13.54
C LYS A 5 13.91 -23.37 13.81
N THR A 6 14.50 -22.31 13.27
CA THR A 6 14.00 -20.94 13.45
C THR A 6 14.16 -20.11 12.19
N THR A 7 13.36 -19.06 12.01
CA THR A 7 13.49 -18.17 10.85
C THR A 7 14.82 -17.42 10.77
N SER A 8 15.64 -17.43 11.83
CA SER A 8 17.00 -16.88 11.82
C SER A 8 17.95 -17.61 10.85
N GLU A 9 17.68 -18.87 10.52
CA GLU A 9 18.50 -19.63 9.56
C GLU A 9 18.07 -19.45 8.11
N ILE A 10 16.98 -18.70 7.87
CA ILE A 10 16.39 -18.54 6.54
C ILE A 10 17.11 -17.40 5.80
N PRO A 11 17.77 -17.69 4.66
CA PRO A 11 18.44 -16.65 3.89
C PRO A 11 17.41 -15.75 3.23
N ILE A 12 17.58 -14.43 3.38
CA ILE A 12 16.77 -13.42 2.70
C ILE A 12 17.55 -12.91 1.48
N PRO A 13 16.98 -13.00 0.26
CA PRO A 13 17.63 -12.50 -0.95
C PRO A 13 18.04 -11.02 -0.82
N GLY A 14 19.19 -10.65 -1.39
CA GLY A 14 19.68 -9.26 -1.35
C GLY A 14 18.85 -8.30 -2.19
N ASN A 15 18.40 -8.74 -3.37
CA ASN A 15 17.60 -7.92 -4.29
C ASN A 15 16.11 -7.98 -3.94
N LEU A 16 15.40 -6.85 -4.00
CA LEU A 16 13.97 -6.81 -3.73
C LEU A 16 13.15 -7.63 -4.71
N ILE A 17 13.59 -7.75 -5.97
CA ILE A 17 12.83 -8.51 -6.99
C ILE A 17 12.72 -9.99 -6.65
N ASP A 18 13.74 -10.56 -5.99
CA ASP A 18 13.77 -11.97 -5.59
C ASP A 18 13.08 -12.17 -4.22
N GLN A 19 12.74 -11.08 -3.54
CA GLN A 19 11.95 -11.08 -2.32
C GLN A 19 10.43 -11.12 -2.59
N VAL A 20 9.98 -10.78 -3.81
CA VAL A 20 8.57 -10.78 -4.18
C VAL A 20 7.99 -12.19 -4.17
N ILE A 21 6.84 -12.37 -3.51
CA ILE A 21 6.21 -13.67 -3.28
C ILE A 21 4.97 -13.85 -4.17
N GLY A 22 4.90 -14.96 -4.90
CA GLY A 22 3.69 -15.39 -5.63
C GLY A 22 3.26 -14.54 -6.82
N GLN A 23 4.08 -13.56 -7.23
CA GLN A 23 3.80 -12.66 -8.35
C GLN A 23 4.70 -12.93 -9.57
N ASP A 24 4.89 -14.21 -9.92
CA ASP A 24 5.89 -14.62 -10.92
C ASP A 24 5.73 -13.91 -12.28
N ASP A 25 4.50 -13.73 -12.75
CA ASP A 25 4.24 -13.03 -14.02
C ASP A 25 4.45 -11.52 -13.92
N ALA A 26 4.07 -10.90 -12.80
CA ALA A 26 4.35 -9.49 -12.55
C ALA A 26 5.85 -9.23 -12.49
N VAL A 27 6.61 -10.10 -11.83
CA VAL A 27 8.08 -10.05 -11.75
C VAL A 27 8.71 -10.14 -13.13
N LYS A 28 8.27 -11.07 -13.99
CA LYS A 28 8.77 -11.16 -15.37
C LYS A 28 8.53 -9.88 -16.16
N ILE A 29 7.34 -9.29 -16.02
CA ILE A 29 6.98 -8.05 -16.71
C ILE A 29 7.79 -6.87 -16.17
N VAL A 30 7.93 -6.74 -14.86
CA VAL A 30 8.75 -5.70 -14.22
C VAL A 30 10.21 -5.79 -14.65
N LYS A 31 10.80 -6.99 -14.70
CA LYS A 31 12.17 -7.19 -15.21
C LYS A 31 12.33 -6.71 -16.65
N LYS A 32 11.38 -7.06 -17.53
CA LYS A 32 11.36 -6.58 -18.93
C LYS A 32 11.18 -5.07 -19.03
N ALA A 33 10.26 -4.53 -18.22
CA ALA A 33 9.96 -3.10 -18.19
C ALA A 33 11.16 -2.27 -17.69
N ALA A 34 11.86 -2.74 -16.67
CA ALA A 34 13.07 -2.09 -16.15
C ALA A 34 14.16 -2.03 -17.20
N ALA A 35 14.47 -3.16 -17.84
CA ALA A 35 15.51 -3.26 -18.87
C ALA A 35 15.23 -2.34 -20.08
N GLN A 36 13.97 -2.14 -20.43
CA GLN A 36 13.56 -1.32 -21.58
C GLN A 36 13.10 0.10 -21.18
N ARG A 37 13.15 0.45 -19.89
CA ARG A 37 12.62 1.69 -19.32
C ARG A 37 11.18 2.00 -19.78
N ARG A 38 10.30 1.00 -19.65
CA ARG A 38 8.88 1.05 -20.06
C ARG A 38 7.97 1.25 -18.86
N ASN A 39 6.92 2.05 -19.02
CA ASN A 39 5.94 2.30 -17.96
C ASN A 39 5.15 1.02 -17.62
N VAL A 40 4.65 0.93 -16.39
CA VAL A 40 3.86 -0.20 -15.91
C VAL A 40 2.59 0.29 -15.21
N LEU A 41 1.46 -0.34 -15.52
CA LEU A 41 0.21 -0.19 -14.77
C LEU A 41 -0.07 -1.48 -14.00
N MET A 42 -0.09 -1.42 -12.68
CA MET A 42 -0.37 -2.55 -11.80
C MET A 42 -1.78 -2.44 -11.21
N ILE A 43 -2.63 -3.42 -11.50
CA ILE A 43 -4.01 -3.47 -11.00
C ILE A 43 -4.11 -4.64 -10.03
N GLY A 44 -4.60 -4.39 -8.82
CA GLY A 44 -4.80 -5.45 -7.84
C GLY A 44 -5.28 -4.93 -6.50
N THR A 45 -5.72 -5.83 -5.63
CA THR A 45 -6.18 -5.48 -4.28
C THR A 45 -5.05 -4.84 -3.45
N PRO A 46 -5.38 -4.05 -2.42
CA PRO A 46 -4.38 -3.53 -1.48
C PRO A 46 -3.59 -4.67 -0.83
N GLY A 47 -2.31 -4.43 -0.52
CA GLY A 47 -1.49 -5.40 0.22
C GLY A 47 -0.86 -6.53 -0.60
N THR A 48 -1.04 -6.55 -1.93
CA THR A 48 -0.49 -7.58 -2.85
C THR A 48 0.93 -7.33 -3.36
N GLY A 49 1.61 -6.27 -2.88
CA GLY A 49 3.02 -6.01 -3.21
C GLY A 49 3.29 -5.04 -4.37
N LYS A 50 2.30 -4.26 -4.83
CA LYS A 50 2.45 -3.26 -5.92
C LYS A 50 3.64 -2.30 -5.71
N SER A 51 3.74 -1.68 -4.53
CA SER A 51 4.85 -0.77 -4.19
C SER A 51 6.20 -1.51 -4.13
N MET A 52 6.23 -2.75 -3.64
CA MET A 52 7.45 -3.56 -3.58
C MET A 52 7.96 -3.92 -4.98
N LEU A 53 7.05 -4.27 -5.91
CA LEU A 53 7.38 -4.49 -7.32
C LEU A 53 7.95 -3.22 -7.98
N ALA A 54 7.40 -2.04 -7.64
CA ALA A 54 7.88 -0.76 -8.13
C ALA A 54 9.28 -0.39 -7.57
N GLN A 55 9.54 -0.67 -6.30
CA GLN A 55 10.86 -0.51 -5.69
C GLN A 55 11.88 -1.46 -6.32
N ALA A 56 11.50 -2.73 -6.49
CA ALA A 56 12.32 -3.73 -7.16
C ALA A 56 12.63 -3.33 -8.62
N MET A 57 11.69 -2.67 -9.30
CA MET A 57 11.94 -2.11 -10.63
C MET A 57 13.05 -1.05 -10.61
N ALA A 58 13.07 -0.17 -9.60
CA ALA A 58 14.09 0.87 -9.46
C ALA A 58 15.49 0.28 -9.18
N GLU A 59 15.57 -0.79 -8.38
CA GLU A 59 16.84 -1.51 -8.14
C GLU A 59 17.41 -2.16 -9.40
N LEU A 60 16.54 -2.59 -10.32
CA LEU A 60 16.93 -3.21 -11.60
C LEU A 60 17.34 -2.19 -12.66
N MET A 61 17.03 -0.91 -12.47
CA MET A 61 17.38 0.15 -13.42
C MET A 61 18.82 0.63 -13.22
N PRO A 62 19.56 0.97 -14.29
CA PRO A 62 20.94 1.41 -14.20
C PRO A 62 21.07 2.74 -13.45
N ALA A 63 22.05 2.83 -12.54
CA ALA A 63 22.36 4.02 -11.76
C ALA A 63 23.51 4.87 -12.35
N THR A 64 24.03 4.51 -13.54
CA THR A 64 25.22 5.15 -14.14
C THR A 64 24.94 6.53 -14.71
N ASP A 65 23.68 6.84 -15.02
CA ASP A 65 23.27 8.07 -15.71
C ASP A 65 22.49 9.02 -14.79
N LEU A 66 22.68 8.93 -13.47
CA LEU A 66 22.04 9.84 -12.53
C LEU A 66 22.53 11.28 -12.73
N GLU A 67 21.61 12.22 -12.61
CA GLU A 67 21.85 13.65 -12.80
C GLU A 67 21.40 14.42 -11.56
N ASP A 68 22.25 15.35 -11.12
CA ASP A 68 21.87 16.38 -10.16
C ASP A 68 21.34 17.60 -10.93
N VAL A 69 20.36 18.29 -10.35
CA VAL A 69 19.67 19.41 -11.00
C VAL A 69 19.86 20.68 -10.18
N LEU A 70 20.44 21.70 -10.81
CA LEU A 70 20.67 23.02 -10.23
C LEU A 70 19.83 24.08 -10.94
N VAL A 71 19.34 25.04 -10.17
CA VAL A 71 18.61 26.21 -10.66
C VAL A 71 19.43 27.47 -10.39
N TYR A 72 19.72 28.21 -11.45
CA TYR A 72 20.50 29.44 -11.43
C TYR A 72 19.58 30.66 -11.57
N PRO A 73 19.98 31.83 -11.04
CA PRO A 73 19.34 33.08 -11.41
C PRO A 73 19.47 33.33 -12.91
N ASN A 74 18.47 33.98 -13.49
CA ASN A 74 18.50 34.44 -14.88
C ASN A 74 18.59 35.97 -14.89
N PRO A 75 19.75 36.55 -15.25
CA PRO A 75 19.94 38.00 -15.25
C PRO A 75 19.05 38.75 -16.25
N ASN A 76 18.60 38.07 -17.31
CA ASN A 76 17.80 38.66 -18.37
C ASN A 76 16.29 38.60 -18.05
N GLU A 77 15.85 37.58 -17.31
CA GLU A 77 14.43 37.33 -17.01
C GLU A 77 14.28 36.62 -15.65
N GLU A 78 14.15 37.39 -14.56
CA GLU A 78 14.14 36.84 -13.19
C GLU A 78 13.06 35.77 -12.97
N ASN A 79 11.87 35.96 -13.55
CA ASN A 79 10.75 35.03 -13.47
C ASN A 79 10.97 33.73 -14.27
N ARG A 80 12.09 33.60 -14.97
CA ARG A 80 12.47 32.40 -15.72
C ARG A 80 13.84 31.85 -15.28
N PRO A 81 13.95 31.25 -14.09
CA PRO A 81 15.20 30.64 -13.62
C PRO A 81 15.78 29.61 -14.60
N ILE A 82 17.11 29.64 -14.75
CA ILE A 82 17.87 28.77 -15.65
C ILE A 82 18.09 27.42 -14.99
N VAL A 83 17.92 26.34 -15.73
CA VAL A 83 18.10 24.98 -15.21
C VAL A 83 19.34 24.34 -15.83
N LYS A 84 20.25 23.84 -14.99
CA LYS A 84 21.41 23.07 -15.43
C LYS A 84 21.46 21.71 -14.77
N THR A 85 21.84 20.70 -15.55
CA THR A 85 22.09 19.35 -15.04
C THR A 85 23.58 19.03 -15.08
N VAL A 86 24.01 18.26 -14.09
CA VAL A 86 25.36 17.68 -14.04
C VAL A 86 25.22 16.20 -13.72
N LYS A 87 26.12 15.35 -14.21
CA LYS A 87 26.13 13.95 -13.81
C LYS A 87 26.41 13.87 -12.31
N THR A 88 25.65 13.07 -11.58
CA THR A 88 25.87 12.88 -10.14
C THR A 88 27.25 12.26 -9.90
N TYR A 89 27.59 11.22 -10.69
CA TYR A 89 28.90 10.56 -10.68
C TYR A 89 29.49 10.57 -12.11
N PRO A 90 30.20 11.64 -12.51
CA PRO A 90 30.84 11.73 -13.82
C PRO A 90 32.00 10.74 -13.93
N SER A 91 32.18 10.18 -15.12
CA SER A 91 33.37 9.40 -15.46
C SER A 91 34.61 10.29 -15.65
N GLU A 92 35.81 9.71 -15.66
CA GLU A 92 37.06 10.43 -15.97
C GLU A 92 37.00 11.18 -17.31
N GLU A 93 36.31 10.63 -18.31
CA GLU A 93 36.10 11.31 -19.59
C GLU A 93 35.16 12.51 -19.48
N ASP A 94 34.11 12.41 -18.67
CA ASP A 94 33.17 13.51 -18.41
C ASP A 94 33.88 14.66 -17.69
N ILE A 95 34.72 14.35 -16.71
CA ILE A 95 35.50 15.35 -15.95
C ILE A 95 36.46 16.11 -16.87
N LYS A 96 37.10 15.44 -17.83
CA LYS A 96 38.02 16.08 -18.80
C LYS A 96 37.32 17.02 -19.78
N LYS A 97 36.05 16.74 -20.10
CA LYS A 97 35.25 17.53 -21.06
C LYS A 97 34.71 18.83 -20.46
N ASP A 98 34.59 18.92 -19.13
CA ASP A 98 34.12 20.12 -18.44
C ASP A 98 35.22 20.74 -17.54
N PRO A 99 35.77 21.90 -17.91
CA PRO A 99 36.78 22.61 -17.12
C PRO A 99 36.35 22.92 -15.68
N GLN A 100 35.06 23.18 -15.42
CA GLN A 100 34.56 23.45 -14.07
C GLN A 100 34.54 22.17 -13.24
N SER A 101 34.07 21.07 -13.82
CA SER A 101 34.17 19.73 -13.23
C SER A 101 35.62 19.37 -12.88
N ALA A 102 36.55 19.54 -13.82
CA ALA A 102 37.96 19.22 -13.60
C ALA A 102 38.55 19.95 -12.38
N GLN A 103 38.24 21.24 -12.22
CA GLN A 103 38.69 22.03 -11.09
C GLN A 103 38.06 21.57 -9.75
N LEU A 104 36.76 21.29 -9.75
CA LEU A 104 36.04 20.77 -8.57
C LEU A 104 36.59 19.42 -8.11
N TYR A 105 36.78 18.49 -9.05
CA TYR A 105 37.29 17.15 -8.76
C TYR A 105 38.77 17.18 -8.35
N ALA A 106 39.59 18.08 -8.90
CA ALA A 106 40.96 18.28 -8.44
C ALA A 106 41.01 18.75 -6.97
N ALA A 107 40.18 19.73 -6.61
CA ALA A 107 40.07 20.21 -5.22
C ALA A 107 39.53 19.11 -4.28
N TYR A 108 38.53 18.34 -4.72
CA TYR A 108 37.99 17.22 -3.95
C TYR A 108 39.05 16.13 -3.72
N ARG A 109 39.82 15.74 -4.76
CA ARG A 109 40.93 14.77 -4.63
C ARG A 109 42.01 15.28 -3.68
N GLN A 110 42.37 16.56 -3.75
CA GLN A 110 43.34 17.17 -2.85
C GLN A 110 42.85 17.16 -1.40
N MET A 111 41.56 17.45 -1.17
CA MET A 111 40.93 17.32 0.14
C MET A 111 40.96 15.87 0.64
N GLN A 112 40.62 14.89 -0.20
CA GLN A 112 40.68 13.47 0.16
C GLN A 112 42.12 13.03 0.52
N GLN A 113 43.12 13.50 -0.22
CA GLN A 113 44.53 13.28 0.09
C GLN A 113 44.92 13.92 1.44
N MET A 114 44.49 15.15 1.72
CA MET A 114 44.74 15.78 3.01
C MET A 114 44.03 15.06 4.16
N VAL A 115 42.77 14.66 3.99
CA VAL A 115 42.03 13.91 5.03
C VAL A 115 42.66 12.54 5.29
N SER A 116 43.11 11.84 4.25
CA SER A 116 43.79 10.55 4.40
C SER A 116 45.18 10.68 5.03
N GLN A 117 45.89 11.79 4.80
CA GLN A 117 47.21 12.06 5.40
C GLN A 117 47.14 12.58 6.85
N PHE A 118 46.17 13.43 7.17
CA PHE A 118 46.16 14.19 8.43
C PHE A 118 45.02 13.83 9.40
N ALA A 119 43.98 13.10 8.97
CA ALA A 119 42.87 12.73 9.86
C ALA A 119 43.08 11.33 10.49
N PRO A 120 42.73 11.14 11.79
CA PRO A 120 42.72 9.83 12.43
C PRO A 120 41.82 8.83 11.69
N LYS A 121 42.22 7.55 11.59
CA LYS A 121 41.45 6.50 10.87
C LYS A 121 39.96 6.42 11.25
N GLN A 122 39.62 6.70 12.50
CA GLN A 122 38.23 6.73 12.98
C GLN A 122 37.43 7.93 12.43
N GLN A 123 38.09 9.06 12.19
CA GLN A 123 37.47 10.28 11.65
C GLN A 123 37.49 10.32 10.12
N GLN A 124 38.38 9.56 9.47
CA GLN A 124 38.44 9.45 8.01
C GLN A 124 37.10 9.02 7.41
N LYS A 125 36.39 8.05 8.00
CA LYS A 125 35.04 7.64 7.55
C LYS A 125 33.96 8.71 7.70
N VAL A 126 34.14 9.65 8.64
CA VAL A 126 33.18 10.72 8.91
C VAL A 126 33.46 11.95 8.02
N LEU A 127 34.75 12.22 7.77
CA LEU A 127 35.25 13.32 6.94
C LEU A 127 35.15 13.00 5.44
N LEU A 128 35.42 11.75 5.06
CA LEU A 128 35.15 11.19 3.75
C LEU A 128 33.70 10.68 3.76
N LYS A 129 32.71 11.57 3.68
CA LYS A 129 31.32 11.16 3.45
C LYS A 129 31.28 10.33 2.17
N GLU A 130 30.76 9.09 2.25
CA GLU A 130 30.59 8.22 1.09
C GLU A 130 29.85 8.96 -0.04
N ASP A 131 30.42 8.90 -1.24
CA ASP A 131 29.86 9.26 -2.55
C ASP A 131 29.05 10.58 -2.62
N ILE A 132 29.74 11.71 -2.44
CA ILE A 132 29.17 13.04 -2.69
C ILE A 132 28.99 13.25 -4.21
N GLY A 133 27.77 13.58 -4.65
CA GLY A 133 27.47 13.88 -6.04
C GLY A 133 27.97 15.26 -6.47
N GLN A 134 28.19 15.43 -7.77
CA GLN A 134 28.75 16.65 -8.35
C GLN A 134 27.94 17.92 -8.04
N GLY A 135 26.60 17.86 -8.06
CA GLY A 135 25.76 19.01 -7.77
C GLY A 135 25.92 19.51 -6.33
N ARG A 136 26.06 18.59 -5.38
CA ARG A 136 26.34 18.91 -3.97
C ARG A 136 27.73 19.49 -3.79
N MET A 137 28.73 19.00 -4.54
CA MET A 137 30.08 19.59 -4.54
C MET A 137 30.09 21.03 -5.04
N ILE A 138 29.38 21.32 -6.15
CA ILE A 138 29.24 22.69 -6.69
C ILE A 138 28.65 23.62 -5.64
N GLN A 139 27.54 23.21 -5.01
CA GLN A 139 26.86 24.03 -4.00
C GLN A 139 27.74 24.31 -2.77
N GLN A 140 28.51 23.32 -2.31
CA GLN A 140 29.42 23.49 -1.16
C GLN A 140 30.62 24.39 -1.49
N ALA A 141 31.19 24.24 -2.69
CA ALA A 141 32.33 25.06 -3.13
C ALA A 141 31.97 26.55 -3.22
N LEU A 142 30.74 26.88 -3.65
CA LEU A 142 30.26 28.26 -3.76
C LEU A 142 30.02 28.89 -2.38
N LYS A 143 29.33 28.19 -1.47
CA LYS A 143 29.16 28.62 -0.07
C LYS A 143 30.49 28.82 0.67
N GLY A 144 31.49 27.96 0.39
CA GLY A 144 32.83 28.09 0.97
C GLY A 144 33.55 29.37 0.52
N ARG A 145 33.40 29.77 -0.75
CA ARG A 145 33.97 31.02 -1.29
C ARG A 145 33.33 32.26 -0.68
N GLU A 146 32.03 32.22 -0.40
CA GLU A 146 31.31 33.31 0.28
C GLU A 146 31.85 33.53 1.70
N ASN A 147 32.00 32.45 2.47
CA ASN A 147 32.58 32.49 3.83
C ASN A 147 34.06 32.91 3.84
N ALA A 148 34.82 32.60 2.79
CA ALA A 148 36.20 33.07 2.65
C ALA A 148 36.27 34.58 2.29
N ARG A 149 35.35 35.08 1.47
CA ARG A 149 35.24 36.52 1.17
C ARG A 149 34.81 37.35 2.39
N SER A 150 34.01 36.79 3.29
CA SER A 150 33.57 37.49 4.51
C SER A 150 34.64 37.56 5.61
N SER A 151 35.62 36.65 5.61
CA SER A 151 36.70 36.58 6.61
C SER A 151 37.95 37.42 6.29
N GLY A 152 38.08 37.96 5.07
CA GLY A 152 39.22 38.80 4.63
C GLY A 152 39.36 40.19 5.29
N THR A 153 38.71 40.45 6.42
CA THR A 153 38.66 41.78 7.06
C THR A 153 39.63 41.93 8.25
N GLY A 154 40.64 41.06 8.37
CA GLY A 154 41.64 41.08 9.45
C GLY A 154 42.76 42.12 9.27
N GLY A 155 43.12 42.47 8.02
CA GLY A 155 44.23 43.40 7.75
C GLY A 155 43.96 44.85 8.19
N GLY A 156 42.69 45.27 8.22
CA GLY A 156 42.31 46.62 8.63
C GLY A 156 42.51 46.90 10.12
N MET A 157 42.46 45.88 10.99
CA MET A 157 42.73 46.06 12.42
C MET A 157 44.21 46.30 12.68
N ILE A 158 45.09 45.56 12.00
CA ILE A 158 46.55 45.70 12.19
C ILE A 158 47.00 47.10 11.76
N PHE A 159 46.50 47.62 10.64
CA PHE A 159 46.83 48.95 10.16
C PHE A 159 46.37 50.07 11.12
N LEU A 160 45.19 49.91 11.73
CA LEU A 160 44.68 50.85 12.74
C LEU A 160 45.50 50.79 14.05
N PHE A 161 45.86 49.59 14.51
CA PHE A 161 46.73 49.44 15.68
C PHE A 161 48.12 50.04 15.44
N ILE A 162 48.65 49.94 14.21
CA ILE A 162 49.92 50.58 13.83
C ILE A 162 49.79 52.11 13.84
N ILE A 163 48.70 52.67 13.31
CA ILE A 163 48.46 54.12 13.33
C ILE A 163 48.29 54.63 14.76
N ILE A 164 47.48 53.94 15.58
CA ILE A 164 47.27 54.28 16.99
C ILE A 164 48.60 54.15 17.77
N ALA A 165 49.37 53.09 17.57
CA ALA A 165 50.66 52.88 18.21
C ALA A 165 51.70 53.93 17.77
N ALA A 166 51.75 54.30 16.49
CA ALA A 166 52.63 55.34 15.97
C ALA A 166 52.30 56.71 16.55
N ILE A 167 51.02 57.01 16.75
CA ILE A 167 50.55 58.27 17.33
C ILE A 167 50.79 58.30 18.85
N ILE A 168 50.56 57.19 19.56
CA ILE A 168 50.93 57.05 20.99
C ILE A 168 52.45 57.20 21.17
N PHE A 169 53.25 56.64 20.26
CA PHE A 169 54.71 56.77 20.26
C PHE A 169 55.17 58.22 20.03
N LEU A 170 54.55 58.93 19.08
CA LEU A 170 54.81 60.35 18.84
C LEU A 170 54.38 61.25 20.02
N TYR A 171 53.32 60.87 20.75
CA TYR A 171 52.90 61.54 21.98
C TYR A 171 53.89 61.29 23.14
N ALA A 172 54.36 60.05 23.30
CA ALA A 172 55.29 59.64 24.37
C ALA A 172 56.70 60.21 24.20
N THR A 173 57.15 60.44 22.95
CA THR A 173 58.47 61.03 22.64
C THR A 173 58.51 62.56 22.81
N GLY A 174 57.42 63.18 23.27
CA GLY A 174 57.40 64.60 23.62
C GLY A 174 57.46 65.55 22.43
N SER A 175 57.24 65.06 21.20
CA SER A 175 57.40 65.83 19.96
C SER A 175 56.33 66.92 19.74
N PHE A 176 55.36 67.06 20.66
CA PHE A 176 54.29 68.06 20.61
C PHE A 176 54.31 68.98 21.84
N ASN A 177 54.36 70.30 21.62
CA ASN A 177 54.25 71.31 22.67
C ASN A 177 52.91 71.22 23.43
N ASN A 178 52.91 71.63 24.70
CA ASN A 178 51.79 71.44 25.65
C ASN A 178 50.44 72.00 25.15
N ASP A 179 50.44 73.05 24.32
CA ASP A 179 49.20 73.69 23.84
C ASP A 179 48.48 72.90 22.74
N ASN A 180 49.15 71.98 22.04
CA ASN A 180 48.59 71.25 20.90
C ASN A 180 48.08 69.84 21.25
N LYS A 181 48.27 69.38 22.49
CA LYS A 181 47.95 68.01 22.92
C LYS A 181 46.46 67.68 22.81
N TRP A 182 45.59 68.63 23.16
CA TRP A 182 44.14 68.46 23.09
C TRP A 182 43.60 68.44 21.66
N PHE A 183 44.21 69.23 20.76
CA PHE A 183 43.85 69.25 19.35
C PHE A 183 44.19 67.91 18.65
N VAL A 184 45.38 67.37 18.92
CA VAL A 184 45.79 66.06 18.40
C VAL A 184 44.87 64.95 18.91
N LEU A 185 44.49 64.97 20.19
CA LEU A 185 43.54 64.01 20.76
C LEU A 185 42.16 64.07 20.09
N ALA A 186 41.63 65.28 19.84
CA ALA A 186 40.34 65.46 19.18
C ALA A 186 40.34 64.92 17.74
N VAL A 187 41.42 65.11 16.98
CA VAL A 187 41.58 64.57 15.62
C VAL A 187 41.62 63.04 15.65
N ILE A 188 42.32 62.42 16.62
CA ILE A 188 42.35 60.96 16.77
C ILE A 188 40.96 60.41 17.04
N VAL A 189 40.21 61.03 17.96
CA VAL A 189 38.85 60.61 18.28
C VAL A 189 37.92 60.78 17.08
N ALA A 190 38.05 61.86 16.31
CA ALA A 190 37.27 62.09 15.10
C ALA A 190 37.57 61.06 13.99
N VAL A 191 38.85 60.73 13.77
CA VAL A 191 39.26 59.71 12.80
C VAL A 191 38.82 58.31 13.25
N ALA A 192 38.96 57.99 14.54
CA ALA A 192 38.46 56.74 15.11
C ALA A 192 36.94 56.63 14.99
N PHE A 193 36.21 57.71 15.23
CA PHE A 193 34.75 57.76 15.10
C PHE A 193 34.31 57.63 13.64
N LEU A 194 34.93 58.33 12.70
CA LEU A 194 34.66 58.19 11.26
C LEU A 194 34.99 56.78 10.76
N TYR A 195 36.07 56.18 11.24
CA TYR A 195 36.40 54.79 10.93
C TYR A 195 35.37 53.81 11.51
N LEU A 196 34.92 54.04 12.75
CA LEU A 196 33.89 53.23 13.39
C LEU A 196 32.54 53.40 12.70
N LEU A 197 32.22 54.59 12.22
CA LEU A 197 31.03 54.87 11.41
C LEU A 197 31.11 54.20 10.04
N TYR A 198 32.26 54.26 9.35
CA TYR A 198 32.52 53.55 8.10
C TYR A 198 32.44 52.02 8.27
N ARG A 199 32.95 51.50 9.39
CA ARG A 199 32.79 50.09 9.76
C ARG A 199 31.36 49.77 10.10
N PHE A 200 30.64 50.64 10.80
CA PHE A 200 29.24 50.44 11.14
C PHE A 200 28.39 50.43 9.89
N THR A 201 28.52 51.38 8.96
CA THR A 201 27.78 51.37 7.68
C THR A 201 28.14 50.16 6.82
N ASN A 202 29.42 49.78 6.71
CA ASN A 202 29.82 48.58 5.97
C ASN A 202 29.38 47.27 6.65
N THR A 203 29.38 47.21 7.98
CA THR A 203 28.97 46.00 8.73
C THR A 203 27.46 45.91 8.82
N PHE A 204 26.74 47.02 8.94
CA PHE A 204 25.29 47.11 9.01
C PHE A 204 24.66 46.89 7.64
N GLY A 205 25.23 47.44 6.57
CA GLY A 205 24.85 47.09 5.19
C GLY A 205 25.07 45.61 4.85
N ARG A 206 26.08 44.97 5.45
CA ARG A 206 26.33 43.51 5.34
C ARG A 206 25.41 42.67 6.24
N LYS A 207 25.03 43.15 7.44
CA LYS A 207 24.10 42.49 8.36
C LYS A 207 22.64 42.59 7.93
N MET A 208 22.25 43.64 7.20
CA MET A 208 20.90 43.81 6.63
C MET A 208 20.67 43.02 5.34
N GLY A 209 21.63 42.20 4.88
CA GLY A 209 21.34 41.16 3.90
C GLY A 209 20.98 41.68 2.51
N VAL A 210 21.81 42.54 1.92
CA VAL A 210 21.93 42.58 0.45
C VAL A 210 22.70 41.31 0.06
N PHE A 211 22.02 40.17 0.13
CA PHE A 211 22.57 38.88 -0.24
C PHE A 211 22.79 38.89 -1.75
N ASP A 212 24.04 38.70 -2.19
CA ASP A 212 24.37 38.43 -3.57
C ASP A 212 23.95 36.98 -3.87
N TYR A 213 22.64 36.78 -4.05
CA TYR A 213 22.02 35.48 -4.39
C TYR A 213 22.33 35.09 -5.84
N ASN A 214 23.60 35.06 -6.19
CA ASN A 214 24.07 34.52 -7.47
C ASN A 214 24.30 33.00 -7.41
N ASP A 215 24.19 32.41 -6.22
CA ASP A 215 24.45 31.00 -6.01
C ASP A 215 23.28 30.10 -6.45
N PRO A 216 23.56 29.02 -7.21
CA PRO A 216 22.54 28.10 -7.65
C PRO A 216 21.93 27.30 -6.49
N LYS A 217 20.64 26.99 -6.62
CA LYS A 217 19.94 26.06 -5.75
C LYS A 217 19.98 24.64 -6.32
N LEU A 218 20.49 23.70 -5.55
CA LEU A 218 20.37 22.27 -5.84
C LEU A 218 18.93 21.81 -5.52
N ILE A 219 18.16 21.42 -6.54
CA ILE A 219 16.75 21.01 -6.38
C ILE A 219 16.54 19.50 -6.51
N VAL A 220 17.47 18.78 -7.14
CA VAL A 220 17.52 17.32 -7.15
C VAL A 220 18.95 16.90 -6.85
N ASP A 221 19.11 16.05 -5.83
CA ASP A 221 20.39 15.60 -5.32
C ASP A 221 20.37 14.08 -5.22
N ASN A 222 21.27 13.42 -5.95
CA ASN A 222 21.40 11.97 -5.99
C ASN A 222 22.66 11.48 -5.26
N SER A 223 23.33 12.33 -4.48
CA SER A 223 24.48 11.94 -3.65
C SER A 223 24.16 10.72 -2.76
N GLY A 224 25.07 9.76 -2.69
CA GLY A 224 24.94 8.50 -1.96
C GLY A 224 24.01 7.44 -2.59
N LYS A 225 23.32 7.73 -3.70
CA LYS A 225 22.46 6.73 -4.36
C LYS A 225 23.29 5.75 -5.18
N LYS A 226 23.06 4.45 -4.95
CA LYS A 226 23.70 3.33 -5.68
C LYS A 226 22.77 2.65 -6.69
N ALA A 227 21.48 2.97 -6.63
CA ALA A 227 20.42 2.48 -7.52
C ALA A 227 19.62 3.68 -8.08
N ALA A 228 18.83 3.44 -9.12
CA ALA A 228 17.95 4.47 -9.66
C ALA A 228 16.95 4.95 -8.59
N PRO A 229 16.57 6.25 -8.57
CA PRO A 229 15.69 6.77 -7.54
C PRO A 229 14.30 6.14 -7.61
N PHE A 230 13.78 5.67 -6.48
CA PHE A 230 12.38 5.33 -6.31
C PHE A 230 11.68 6.50 -5.60
N VAL A 231 10.67 7.08 -6.24
CA VAL A 231 9.87 8.18 -5.66
C VAL A 231 8.41 7.78 -5.61
N ASP A 232 7.90 7.62 -4.39
CA ASP A 232 6.48 7.42 -4.15
C ASP A 232 5.76 8.78 -4.12
N ALA A 233 4.82 8.97 -5.04
CA ALA A 233 3.99 10.16 -5.15
C ALA A 233 2.50 9.84 -4.93
N THR A 234 2.18 8.70 -4.33
CA THR A 234 0.82 8.32 -3.92
C THR A 234 0.18 9.43 -3.08
N GLY A 235 -1.04 9.85 -3.43
CA GLY A 235 -1.77 10.91 -2.72
C GLY A 235 -1.16 12.32 -2.82
N SER A 236 -0.17 12.54 -3.70
CA SER A 236 0.48 13.85 -3.82
C SER A 236 -0.44 14.94 -4.37
N LYS A 237 -0.38 16.14 -3.77
CA LYS A 237 -0.95 17.36 -4.35
C LYS A 237 -0.11 17.85 -5.53
N ALA A 238 -0.67 18.73 -6.36
CA ALA A 238 -0.02 19.24 -7.56
C ALA A 238 1.40 19.76 -7.33
N GLY A 239 1.65 20.58 -6.30
CA GLY A 239 3.00 21.09 -6.00
C GLY A 239 4.01 20.02 -5.57
N ALA A 240 3.57 19.03 -4.80
CA ALA A 240 4.43 17.91 -4.41
C ALA A 240 4.76 16.99 -5.60
N LEU A 241 3.83 16.82 -6.54
CA LEU A 241 3.99 16.00 -7.73
C LEU A 241 4.83 16.72 -8.82
N LEU A 242 4.45 17.95 -9.15
CA LEU A 242 4.89 18.72 -10.33
C LEU A 242 5.86 19.85 -10.01
N GLY A 243 6.15 20.11 -8.73
CA GLY A 243 6.99 21.21 -8.28
C GLY A 243 6.20 22.48 -7.99
N ASP A 244 6.81 23.38 -7.24
CA ASP A 244 6.19 24.63 -6.82
C ASP A 244 7.22 25.75 -6.69
N VAL A 245 6.76 26.99 -6.63
CA VAL A 245 7.58 28.16 -6.32
C VAL A 245 7.00 28.85 -5.11
N LYS A 246 7.82 28.97 -4.05
CA LYS A 246 7.39 29.57 -2.79
C LYS A 246 6.91 31.01 -2.99
N HIS A 247 5.90 31.39 -2.22
CA HIS A 247 5.44 32.77 -2.15
C HIS A 247 6.55 33.66 -1.58
N ASP A 248 6.77 34.79 -2.24
CA ASP A 248 7.55 35.90 -1.72
C ASP A 248 6.61 37.03 -1.25
N PRO A 249 6.56 37.34 0.05
CA PRO A 249 5.78 38.47 0.56
C PRO A 249 6.44 39.84 0.33
N LEU A 250 7.73 39.90 -0.02
CA LEU A 250 8.52 41.13 -0.15
C LEU A 250 8.88 41.43 -1.62
N GLN A 251 7.89 41.37 -2.51
CA GLN A 251 8.11 41.60 -3.95
C GLN A 251 8.52 43.03 -4.33
N SER A 252 8.37 43.99 -3.40
CA SER A 252 8.58 45.41 -3.65
C SER A 252 9.83 45.91 -2.94
N GLY A 253 10.64 46.72 -3.63
CA GLY A 253 11.77 47.43 -3.03
C GLY A 253 13.09 46.66 -2.96
N GLY A 254 13.27 45.58 -3.74
CA GLY A 254 14.55 44.85 -3.83
C GLY A 254 14.91 44.01 -2.60
N LEU A 255 13.97 43.81 -1.68
CA LEU A 255 14.11 43.00 -0.47
C LEU A 255 13.54 41.57 -0.63
N GLY A 256 13.10 41.24 -1.85
CA GLY A 256 12.50 39.94 -2.17
C GLY A 256 13.50 38.80 -2.17
N THR A 257 12.99 37.58 -2.03
CA THR A 257 13.80 36.37 -2.22
C THR A 257 13.83 36.02 -3.70
N PRO A 258 15.02 35.92 -4.33
CA PRO A 258 15.11 35.67 -5.76
C PRO A 258 14.39 34.40 -6.19
N ALA A 259 13.77 34.47 -7.37
CA ALA A 259 12.90 33.41 -7.90
C ALA A 259 13.56 32.02 -7.89
N HIS A 260 14.82 31.90 -8.33
CA HIS A 260 15.55 30.63 -8.42
C HIS A 260 15.74 29.94 -7.04
N VAL A 261 15.87 30.70 -5.95
CA VAL A 261 16.00 30.15 -4.58
C VAL A 261 14.65 29.61 -4.08
N ARG A 262 13.54 30.14 -4.59
CA ARG A 262 12.17 29.76 -4.20
C ARG A 262 11.65 28.51 -4.91
N VAL A 263 12.32 28.05 -5.97
CA VAL A 263 11.94 26.85 -6.75
C VAL A 263 12.07 25.59 -5.91
N GLU A 264 11.03 24.77 -5.87
CA GLU A 264 11.00 23.46 -5.22
C GLU A 264 10.68 22.36 -6.23
N SER A 265 11.47 21.29 -6.25
CA SER A 265 11.27 20.17 -7.16
C SER A 265 10.03 19.34 -6.80
N GLY A 266 9.26 18.98 -7.82
CA GLY A 266 8.23 17.93 -7.74
C GLY A 266 8.79 16.50 -7.70
N ALA A 267 7.93 15.55 -7.34
CA ALA A 267 8.23 14.12 -7.38
C ALA A 267 8.67 13.65 -8.77
N ILE A 268 8.07 14.19 -9.85
CA ILE A 268 8.47 13.88 -11.23
C ILE A 268 9.95 14.17 -11.50
N HIS A 269 10.49 15.24 -10.91
CA HIS A 269 11.89 15.64 -11.11
C HIS A 269 12.84 14.83 -10.22
N ARG A 270 12.43 14.55 -8.98
CA ARG A 270 13.20 13.66 -8.09
C ARG A 270 13.28 12.22 -8.64
N ALA A 271 12.30 11.82 -9.44
CA ALA A 271 12.25 10.54 -10.13
C ALA A 271 13.02 10.52 -11.47
N ASN A 272 13.65 11.63 -11.88
CA ASN A 272 14.44 11.69 -13.10
C ASN A 272 15.45 10.53 -13.14
N LYS A 273 15.47 9.78 -14.25
CA LYS A 273 16.29 8.57 -14.46
C LYS A 273 15.96 7.37 -13.57
N GLY A 274 14.89 7.43 -12.78
CA GLY A 274 14.41 6.33 -11.95
C GLY A 274 12.93 6.03 -12.12
N VAL A 275 12.28 5.64 -11.03
CA VAL A 275 10.89 5.20 -10.98
C VAL A 275 10.05 6.24 -10.23
N LEU A 276 8.95 6.66 -10.86
CA LEU A 276 7.87 7.38 -10.21
C LEU A 276 6.74 6.39 -9.94
N PHE A 277 6.46 6.13 -8.66
CA PHE A 277 5.37 5.26 -8.24
C PHE A 277 4.17 6.10 -7.79
N ILE A 278 2.97 5.74 -8.26
CA ILE A 278 1.72 6.38 -7.86
C ILE A 278 0.67 5.28 -7.68
N ASP A 279 0.39 4.89 -6.43
CA ASP A 279 -0.81 4.10 -6.11
C ASP A 279 -2.04 5.00 -6.16
N GLU A 280 -3.20 4.37 -6.40
CA GLU A 280 -4.48 5.05 -6.56
C GLU A 280 -4.39 6.22 -7.56
N VAL A 281 -3.67 6.04 -8.68
CA VAL A 281 -3.38 7.10 -9.66
C VAL A 281 -4.64 7.81 -10.20
N ALA A 282 -5.79 7.12 -10.21
CA ALA A 282 -7.07 7.68 -10.61
C ALA A 282 -7.63 8.71 -9.61
N SER A 283 -7.16 8.70 -8.35
CA SER A 283 -7.53 9.68 -7.32
C SER A 283 -6.88 11.05 -7.53
N LEU A 284 -5.82 11.13 -8.34
CA LEU A 284 -5.22 12.41 -8.71
C LEU A 284 -6.23 13.27 -9.46
N LYS A 285 -6.19 14.59 -9.23
CA LYS A 285 -6.97 15.54 -10.01
C LYS A 285 -6.70 15.34 -11.51
N ILE A 286 -7.75 15.40 -12.32
CA ILE A 286 -7.68 15.23 -13.78
C ILE A 286 -6.61 16.13 -14.42
N ARG A 287 -6.50 17.39 -13.97
CA ARG A 287 -5.44 18.32 -14.41
C ARG A 287 -4.03 17.78 -14.13
N SER A 288 -3.78 17.26 -12.93
CA SER A 288 -2.48 16.68 -12.56
C SER A 288 -2.16 15.42 -13.35
N GLN A 289 -3.18 14.62 -13.74
CA GLN A 289 -3.00 13.47 -14.63
C GLN A 289 -2.62 13.92 -16.06
N GLN A 290 -3.17 15.04 -16.55
CA GLN A 290 -2.81 15.62 -17.84
C GLN A 290 -1.39 16.20 -17.82
N GLU A 291 -1.02 16.92 -16.76
CA GLU A 291 0.33 17.46 -16.58
C GLU A 291 1.37 16.34 -16.43
N LEU A 292 1.02 15.25 -15.74
CA LEU A 292 1.83 14.03 -15.69
C LEU A 292 2.02 13.42 -17.08
N LEU A 293 0.97 13.36 -17.90
CA LEU A 293 1.06 12.90 -19.28
C LEU A 293 2.04 13.76 -20.10
N THR A 294 1.97 15.08 -19.98
CA THR A 294 2.93 16.00 -20.62
C THR A 294 4.36 15.72 -20.16
N ALA A 295 4.58 15.57 -18.84
CA ALA A 295 5.90 15.24 -18.29
C ALA A 295 6.44 13.91 -18.83
N MET A 296 5.58 12.89 -19.01
CA MET A 296 5.95 11.61 -19.62
C MET A 296 6.28 11.71 -21.12
N GLN A 297 5.68 12.65 -21.84
CA GLN A 297 5.92 12.86 -23.28
C GLN A 297 7.22 13.62 -23.52
N GLU A 298 7.37 14.75 -22.82
CA GLU A 298 8.49 15.68 -23.01
C GLU A 298 9.76 15.26 -22.26
N LYS A 299 9.62 14.40 -21.24
CA LYS A 299 10.69 14.02 -20.29
C LYS A 299 11.32 15.20 -19.56
N LYS A 300 10.68 16.37 -19.67
CA LYS A 300 10.98 17.61 -18.98
C LYS A 300 9.67 18.30 -18.62
N TYR A 301 9.65 18.99 -17.50
CA TYR A 301 8.51 19.76 -17.05
C TYR A 301 9.00 21.03 -16.34
N SER A 302 8.46 22.19 -16.70
CA SER A 302 8.84 23.45 -16.04
C SER A 302 8.18 23.54 -14.66
N ILE A 303 8.92 24.02 -13.66
CA ILE A 303 8.37 24.27 -12.33
C ILE A 303 7.73 25.66 -12.33
N THR A 304 6.51 25.74 -11.80
CA THR A 304 5.73 26.97 -11.66
C THR A 304 4.98 26.98 -10.34
N GLY A 305 4.66 28.17 -9.83
CA GLY A 305 3.80 28.31 -8.64
C GLY A 305 2.40 27.71 -8.89
N GLN A 306 1.95 26.83 -8.01
CA GLN A 306 0.69 26.10 -8.18
C GLN A 306 -0.55 26.87 -7.70
N SER A 307 -0.36 27.87 -6.86
CA SER A 307 -1.41 28.74 -6.34
C SER A 307 -1.43 30.04 -7.13
N GLU A 308 -2.52 30.31 -7.84
CA GLU A 308 -2.68 31.53 -8.66
C GLU A 308 -2.59 32.82 -7.84
N THR A 309 -2.93 32.77 -6.55
CA THR A 309 -2.84 33.91 -5.62
C THR A 309 -1.43 34.10 -5.06
N SER A 310 -0.48 33.21 -5.36
CA SER A 310 0.90 33.31 -4.93
C SER A 310 1.73 34.09 -5.95
N SER A 311 2.62 34.94 -5.48
CA SER A 311 3.74 35.49 -6.26
C SER A 311 4.66 34.45 -6.90
N GLY A 312 4.56 33.17 -6.53
CA GLY A 312 5.21 32.07 -7.24
C GLY A 312 4.58 31.76 -8.60
N ALA A 313 3.31 32.12 -8.84
CA ALA A 313 2.59 31.76 -10.07
C ALA A 313 3.13 32.43 -11.34
N ILE A 314 3.75 33.61 -11.19
CA ILE A 314 4.40 34.32 -12.30
C ILE A 314 5.76 33.73 -12.67
N VAL A 315 6.34 32.90 -11.80
CA VAL A 315 7.65 32.29 -12.01
C VAL A 315 7.48 30.96 -12.72
N LYS A 316 8.16 30.79 -13.85
CA LYS A 316 8.20 29.53 -14.60
C LYS A 316 9.63 29.23 -15.03
N THR A 317 10.20 28.15 -14.50
CA THR A 317 11.58 27.77 -14.84
C THR A 317 11.71 27.32 -16.29
N GLU A 318 12.95 27.26 -16.79
CA GLU A 318 13.26 26.40 -17.93
C GLU A 318 12.80 24.94 -17.66
N PRO A 319 12.51 24.15 -18.71
CA PRO A 319 12.05 22.77 -18.52
C PRO A 319 13.04 21.93 -17.70
N VAL A 320 12.58 21.42 -16.56
CA VAL A 320 13.39 20.62 -15.63
C VAL A 320 13.29 19.13 -16.02
N PRO A 321 14.41 18.38 -16.08
CA PRO A 321 14.37 16.96 -16.41
C PRO A 321 13.52 16.12 -15.48
N CYS A 322 12.70 15.25 -16.07
CA CYS A 322 11.82 14.30 -15.41
C CYS A 322 11.67 13.04 -16.28
N ASP A 323 12.78 12.46 -16.72
CA ASP A 323 12.84 11.22 -17.51
C ASP A 323 12.66 9.99 -16.60
N PHE A 324 11.50 9.90 -15.94
CA PHE A 324 11.13 8.80 -15.05
C PHE A 324 10.42 7.67 -15.81
N VAL A 325 10.47 6.47 -15.25
CA VAL A 325 9.57 5.37 -15.61
C VAL A 325 8.39 5.38 -14.65
N LEU A 326 7.18 5.50 -15.18
CA LEU A 326 5.96 5.51 -14.38
C LEU A 326 5.58 4.08 -14.00
N VAL A 327 5.43 3.82 -12.71
CA VAL A 327 4.71 2.66 -12.18
C VAL A 327 3.42 3.17 -11.53
N ALA A 328 2.35 3.13 -12.31
CA ALA A 328 1.01 3.47 -11.86
C ALA A 328 0.35 2.25 -11.21
N ALA A 329 -0.37 2.44 -10.12
CA ALA A 329 -1.06 1.37 -9.42
C ALA A 329 -2.49 1.78 -9.03
N GLY A 330 -3.36 0.79 -8.85
CA GLY A 330 -4.72 0.99 -8.37
C GLY A 330 -5.51 -0.31 -8.24
N ASN A 331 -6.77 -0.19 -7.82
CA ASN A 331 -7.72 -1.29 -7.81
C ASN A 331 -8.54 -1.32 -9.13
N ILE A 332 -9.28 -2.40 -9.39
CA ILE A 332 -10.06 -2.55 -10.64
C ILE A 332 -11.13 -1.45 -10.80
N PHE A 333 -11.73 -1.00 -9.70
CA PHE A 333 -12.85 -0.05 -9.71
C PHE A 333 -12.38 1.37 -9.98
N ASP A 334 -11.27 1.78 -9.36
CA ASP A 334 -10.65 3.10 -9.48
C ASP A 334 -10.20 3.39 -10.91
N MET A 335 -9.83 2.34 -11.67
CA MET A 335 -9.38 2.47 -13.06
C MET A 335 -10.40 3.12 -13.99
N ARG A 336 -11.69 3.15 -13.62
CA ARG A 336 -12.73 3.87 -14.36
C ARG A 336 -12.56 5.39 -14.29
N GLY A 337 -11.94 5.91 -13.22
CA GLY A 337 -11.70 7.33 -13.01
C GLY A 337 -10.39 7.87 -13.59
N MET A 338 -9.54 7.01 -14.16
CA MET A 338 -8.27 7.43 -14.77
C MET A 338 -8.51 8.19 -16.08
N HIS A 339 -7.76 9.26 -16.32
CA HIS A 339 -7.78 10.02 -17.57
C HIS A 339 -7.48 9.09 -18.77
N PRO A 340 -8.37 9.01 -19.79
CA PRO A 340 -8.22 8.07 -20.90
C PRO A 340 -6.89 8.17 -21.65
N ALA A 341 -6.38 9.39 -21.86
CA ALA A 341 -5.10 9.59 -22.54
C ALA A 341 -3.90 9.11 -21.71
N LEU A 342 -3.94 9.24 -20.38
CA LEU A 342 -2.88 8.73 -19.50
C LEU A 342 -2.85 7.20 -19.56
N ARG A 343 -4.02 6.56 -19.45
CA ARG A 343 -4.15 5.10 -19.58
C ARG A 343 -3.65 4.61 -20.94
N SER A 344 -4.12 5.25 -22.02
CA SER A 344 -3.72 4.92 -23.39
C SER A 344 -2.20 5.03 -23.57
N ARG A 345 -1.57 6.05 -22.97
CA ARG A 345 -0.13 6.23 -23.01
C ARG A 345 0.64 5.13 -22.27
N ILE A 346 0.17 4.72 -21.09
CA ILE A 346 0.79 3.63 -20.34
C ILE A 346 0.66 2.31 -21.11
N ARG A 347 -0.54 1.99 -21.61
CA ARG A 347 -0.80 0.76 -22.37
C ARG A 347 -0.03 0.71 -23.69
N GLY A 348 0.02 1.82 -24.44
CA GLY A 348 0.66 1.87 -25.75
C GLY A 348 2.20 1.80 -25.72
N ASN A 349 2.83 2.19 -24.61
CA ASN A 349 4.28 2.26 -24.48
C ASN A 349 4.83 1.48 -23.27
N GLY A 350 4.03 0.59 -22.71
CA GLY A 350 4.30 -0.04 -21.43
C GLY A 350 3.58 -1.37 -21.28
N TYR A 351 3.35 -1.76 -20.03
CA TYR A 351 2.71 -3.03 -19.69
C TYR A 351 1.57 -2.81 -18.71
N GLU A 352 0.49 -3.57 -18.86
CA GLU A 352 -0.56 -3.69 -17.85
C GLU A 352 -0.40 -5.05 -17.16
N VAL A 353 -0.42 -5.05 -15.82
CA VAL A 353 -0.21 -6.23 -14.99
C VAL A 353 -1.35 -6.35 -14.01
N PHE A 354 -2.01 -7.50 -13.99
CA PHE A 354 -2.92 -7.86 -12.92
C PHE A 354 -2.13 -8.61 -11.83
N VAL A 355 -2.09 -8.04 -10.64
CA VAL A 355 -1.38 -8.59 -9.48
C VAL A 355 -2.30 -9.57 -8.78
N GLN A 356 -1.82 -10.78 -8.56
CA GLN A 356 -2.62 -11.89 -8.04
C GLN A 356 -2.93 -11.68 -6.54
N ASP A 357 -4.09 -12.15 -6.10
CA ASP A 357 -4.52 -12.17 -4.69
C ASP A 357 -4.26 -13.53 -4.02
N THR A 358 -3.92 -14.56 -4.81
CA THR A 358 -3.66 -15.92 -4.37
C THR A 358 -2.56 -16.58 -5.21
N MET A 359 -1.85 -17.54 -4.62
CA MET A 359 -0.94 -18.45 -5.35
C MET A 359 -1.27 -19.91 -5.07
N ASP A 360 -0.74 -20.84 -5.87
CA ASP A 360 -0.91 -22.27 -5.64
C ASP A 360 -0.26 -22.73 -4.33
N ASP A 361 -0.94 -23.60 -3.59
CA ASP A 361 -0.41 -24.24 -2.39
C ASP A 361 0.49 -25.41 -2.79
N THR A 362 1.77 -25.10 -3.04
CA THR A 362 2.82 -26.09 -3.37
C THR A 362 3.96 -25.99 -2.36
N PRO A 363 4.76 -27.05 -2.17
CA PRO A 363 5.90 -27.01 -1.26
C PRO A 363 6.87 -25.85 -1.53
N GLU A 364 7.06 -25.46 -2.79
CA GLU A 364 7.90 -24.32 -3.20
C GLU A 364 7.28 -22.99 -2.77
N ASN A 365 5.96 -22.85 -2.89
CA ASN A 365 5.25 -21.64 -2.46
C ASN A 365 5.12 -21.56 -0.93
N GLU A 366 5.04 -22.69 -0.23
CA GLU A 366 5.19 -22.72 1.23
C GLU A 366 6.58 -22.23 1.66
N ASP A 367 7.65 -22.64 0.97
CA ASP A 367 9.01 -22.14 1.24
C ASP A 367 9.14 -20.64 0.98
N ARG A 368 8.44 -20.12 -0.03
CA ARG A 368 8.31 -18.67 -0.25
C ARG A 368 7.58 -17.96 0.89
N TYR A 369 6.61 -18.60 1.57
CA TYR A 369 6.05 -18.07 2.82
C TYR A 369 7.04 -18.07 3.98
N VAL A 370 7.88 -19.10 4.09
CA VAL A 370 8.96 -19.11 5.10
C VAL A 370 9.88 -17.90 4.89
N GLN A 371 10.25 -17.64 3.62
CA GLN A 371 11.00 -16.44 3.24
C GLN A 371 10.24 -15.15 3.61
N PHE A 372 8.94 -15.06 3.31
CA PHE A 372 8.10 -13.92 3.69
C PHE A 372 8.14 -13.63 5.19
N VAL A 373 7.95 -14.65 6.03
CA VAL A 373 7.97 -14.46 7.50
C VAL A 373 9.34 -13.98 7.95
N ALA A 374 10.43 -14.56 7.43
CA ALA A 374 11.78 -14.11 7.74
C ALA A 374 12.02 -12.64 7.32
N GLN A 375 11.53 -12.24 6.15
CA GLN A 375 11.61 -10.86 5.65
C GLN A 375 10.85 -9.88 6.56
N GLU A 376 9.63 -10.20 6.95
CA GLU A 376 8.83 -9.34 7.82
C GLU A 376 9.48 -9.16 9.20
N ILE A 377 10.06 -10.22 9.77
CA ILE A 377 10.83 -10.14 11.03
C ILE A 377 12.04 -9.22 10.87
N LYS A 378 12.83 -9.40 9.81
CA LYS A 378 14.02 -8.57 9.55
C LYS A 378 13.65 -7.11 9.31
N LYS A 379 12.55 -6.86 8.61
CA LYS A 379 12.06 -5.52 8.29
C LYS A 379 11.51 -4.80 9.52
N ASP A 380 10.84 -5.52 10.40
CA ASP A 380 10.32 -4.97 11.66
C ASP A 380 11.43 -4.69 12.68
N GLY A 381 12.34 -5.64 12.87
CA GLY A 381 13.53 -5.51 13.73
C GLY A 381 13.25 -5.51 15.23
N LYS A 382 12.00 -5.68 15.68
CA LYS A 382 11.61 -5.67 17.11
C LYS A 382 11.08 -7.02 17.59
N ILE A 383 10.63 -7.87 16.67
CA ILE A 383 10.02 -9.16 17.00
C ILE A 383 11.04 -10.32 16.96
N PRO A 384 10.86 -11.35 17.81
CA PRO A 384 11.77 -12.49 17.84
C PRO A 384 11.59 -13.43 16.63
N PRO A 385 12.56 -14.32 16.36
CA PRO A 385 12.45 -15.33 15.32
C PRO A 385 11.30 -16.32 15.55
N PHE A 386 10.75 -16.86 14.47
CA PHE A 386 9.66 -17.83 14.51
C PHE A 386 10.18 -19.26 14.46
N THR A 387 9.55 -20.16 15.21
CA THR A 387 9.72 -21.61 15.09
C THR A 387 9.06 -22.15 13.81
N TYR A 388 9.42 -23.37 13.41
CA TYR A 388 8.78 -24.05 12.27
C TYR A 388 7.26 -24.16 12.44
N GLU A 389 6.80 -24.52 13.63
CA GLU A 389 5.39 -24.68 13.97
C GLU A 389 4.65 -23.34 13.91
N ALA A 390 5.29 -22.24 14.33
CA ALA A 390 4.71 -20.91 14.20
C ALA A 390 4.53 -20.48 12.75
N VAL A 391 5.51 -20.76 11.88
CA VAL A 391 5.37 -20.47 10.44
C VAL A 391 4.32 -21.36 9.79
N ALA A 392 4.22 -22.63 10.20
CA ALA A 392 3.16 -23.53 9.75
C ALA A 392 1.76 -22.95 10.03
N GLU A 393 1.56 -22.39 11.22
CA GLU A 393 0.29 -21.75 11.60
C GLU A 393 0.01 -20.48 10.78
N VAL A 394 1.03 -19.70 10.43
CA VAL A 394 0.88 -18.55 9.50
C VAL A 394 0.46 -19.02 8.10
N ILE A 395 1.03 -20.13 7.60
CA ILE A 395 0.64 -20.71 6.32
C ILE A 395 -0.78 -21.27 6.38
N ASP A 396 -1.18 -21.91 7.47
CA ASP A 396 -2.58 -22.35 7.67
C ASP A 396 -3.56 -21.17 7.65
N GLU A 397 -3.21 -20.06 8.29
CA GLU A 397 -4.00 -18.83 8.15
C GLU A 397 -4.02 -18.32 6.70
N ALA A 398 -2.91 -18.39 5.96
CA ALA A 398 -2.88 -18.01 4.56
C ALA A 398 -3.80 -18.88 3.68
N ARG A 399 -3.92 -20.18 3.97
CA ARG A 399 -4.91 -21.07 3.32
C ARG A 399 -6.34 -20.66 3.65
N ARG A 400 -6.62 -20.43 4.94
CA ARG A 400 -7.93 -19.97 5.43
C ARG A 400 -8.36 -18.68 4.73
N LYS A 401 -7.45 -17.71 4.62
CA LYS A 401 -7.68 -16.42 3.95
C LYS A 401 -7.76 -16.51 2.43
N ALA A 402 -7.20 -17.55 1.81
CA ALA A 402 -7.35 -17.75 0.37
C ALA A 402 -8.81 -18.12 0.01
N GLY A 403 -9.55 -18.70 0.95
CA GLY A 403 -10.97 -19.06 0.79
C GLY A 403 -11.23 -20.07 -0.33
N ARG A 404 -10.18 -20.74 -0.82
CA ARG A 404 -10.19 -21.67 -1.96
C ARG A 404 -9.20 -22.80 -1.71
N LYS A 405 -9.55 -24.00 -2.13
CA LYS A 405 -8.68 -25.17 -2.05
C LYS A 405 -7.37 -24.97 -2.80
N ARG A 406 -6.30 -25.53 -2.22
CA ARG A 406 -4.95 -25.57 -2.81
C ARG A 406 -4.43 -24.18 -3.22
N LYS A 407 -4.83 -23.15 -2.47
CA LYS A 407 -4.41 -21.77 -2.67
C LYS A 407 -3.94 -21.17 -1.37
N LEU A 408 -3.01 -20.23 -1.47
CA LEU A 408 -2.50 -19.42 -0.37
C LEU A 408 -2.74 -17.93 -0.66
N SER A 409 -3.13 -17.16 0.34
CA SER A 409 -3.50 -15.74 0.20
C SER A 409 -2.28 -14.82 0.04
N LEU A 410 -2.20 -14.11 -1.07
CA LEU A 410 -1.18 -13.07 -1.32
C LEU A 410 -1.55 -11.70 -0.72
N ASN A 411 -2.52 -11.63 0.20
CA ASN A 411 -2.70 -10.44 1.03
C ASN A 411 -1.64 -10.39 2.15
N LEU A 412 -0.39 -10.23 1.72
CA LEU A 412 0.78 -10.32 2.58
C LEU A 412 0.84 -9.17 3.59
N ARG A 413 0.20 -8.04 3.33
CA ARG A 413 0.09 -6.94 4.31
C ARG A 413 -0.70 -7.36 5.55
N GLU A 414 -1.82 -8.05 5.34
CA GLU A 414 -2.67 -8.54 6.44
C GLU A 414 -1.96 -9.67 7.20
N LEU A 415 -1.34 -10.61 6.48
CA LEU A 415 -0.54 -11.68 7.09
C LEU A 415 0.71 -11.14 7.83
N GLY A 416 1.34 -10.09 7.32
CA GLY A 416 2.46 -9.42 7.99
C GLY A 416 1.99 -8.67 9.26
N GLY A 417 0.73 -8.25 9.31
CA GLY A 417 0.08 -7.79 10.55
C GLY A 417 -0.03 -8.91 11.59
N LEU A 418 -0.44 -10.11 11.19
CA LEU A 418 -0.47 -11.29 12.07
C LEU A 418 0.93 -11.66 12.58
N VAL A 419 1.94 -11.67 11.71
CA VAL A 419 3.34 -11.95 12.09
C VAL A 419 3.82 -10.97 13.16
N ARG A 420 3.61 -9.66 12.96
CA ARG A 420 4.00 -8.64 13.94
C ARG A 420 3.27 -8.81 15.27
N ALA A 421 1.94 -9.00 15.23
CA ALA A 421 1.15 -9.21 16.45
C ALA A 421 1.60 -10.47 17.24
N ALA A 422 1.93 -11.56 16.56
CA ALA A 422 2.46 -12.76 17.22
C ALA A 422 3.84 -12.52 17.86
N GLY A 423 4.67 -11.70 17.22
CA GLY A 423 5.94 -11.25 17.76
C GLY A 423 5.80 -10.35 18.99
N ASP A 424 4.85 -9.41 18.96
CA ASP A 424 4.53 -8.52 20.08
C ASP A 424 4.06 -9.30 21.30
N ILE A 425 3.19 -10.30 21.10
CA ILE A 425 2.74 -11.22 22.16
C ILE A 425 3.94 -12.01 22.74
N ALA A 426 4.83 -12.51 21.88
CA ALA A 426 6.01 -13.24 22.35
C ALA A 426 6.92 -12.33 23.19
N ASN A 427 7.08 -11.07 22.80
CA ASN A 427 7.82 -10.07 23.58
C ASN A 427 7.16 -9.76 24.93
N GLU A 428 5.82 -9.60 24.95
CA GLU A 428 5.04 -9.41 26.19
C GLU A 428 5.21 -10.59 27.15
N GLU A 429 5.18 -11.81 26.63
CA GLU A 429 5.41 -13.06 27.37
C GLU A 429 6.91 -13.34 27.64
N LYS A 430 7.80 -12.44 27.21
CA LYS A 430 9.28 -12.55 27.30
C LYS A 430 9.83 -13.85 26.70
N SER A 431 9.17 -14.37 25.67
CA SER A 431 9.61 -15.55 24.94
C SER A 431 10.69 -15.18 23.92
N PRO A 432 11.82 -15.91 23.88
CA PRO A 432 12.90 -15.65 22.91
C PRO A 432 12.53 -16.05 21.47
N LEU A 433 11.46 -16.83 21.29
CA LEU A 433 10.98 -17.32 19.99
C LEU A 433 9.46 -17.21 19.91
N VAL A 434 8.96 -16.99 18.69
CA VAL A 434 7.53 -17.09 18.39
C VAL A 434 7.15 -18.55 18.16
N THR A 435 6.16 -19.03 18.89
CA THR A 435 5.61 -20.39 18.80
C THR A 435 4.21 -20.37 18.20
N GLU A 436 3.69 -21.53 17.79
CA GLU A 436 2.30 -21.71 17.32
C GLU A 436 1.29 -21.01 18.24
N LYS A 437 1.44 -21.14 19.56
CA LYS A 437 0.55 -20.53 20.55
C LYS A 437 0.45 -19.01 20.43
N HIS A 438 1.56 -18.34 20.16
CA HIS A 438 1.56 -16.88 20.00
C HIS A 438 0.83 -16.48 18.71
N VAL A 439 0.99 -17.24 17.62
CA VAL A 439 0.29 -16.99 16.35
C VAL A 439 -1.22 -17.22 16.51
N THR A 440 -1.62 -18.31 17.18
CA THR A 440 -3.05 -18.56 17.47
C THR A 440 -3.66 -17.46 18.33
N LYS A 441 -2.95 -16.95 19.34
CA LYS A 441 -3.41 -15.81 20.17
C LYS A 441 -3.48 -14.52 19.34
N ALA A 442 -2.51 -14.28 18.47
CA ALA A 442 -2.45 -13.12 17.59
C ALA A 442 -3.60 -13.07 16.57
N ARG A 443 -4.12 -14.21 16.11
CA ARG A 443 -5.29 -14.25 15.21
C ARG A 443 -6.51 -13.51 15.76
N GLY A 444 -6.72 -13.53 17.08
CA GLY A 444 -7.81 -12.81 17.72
C GLY A 444 -7.62 -11.29 17.76
N ILE A 445 -6.37 -10.84 17.83
CA ILE A 445 -5.99 -9.42 18.00
C ILE A 445 -5.77 -8.74 16.64
N ALA A 446 -5.18 -9.46 15.68
CA ALA A 446 -4.83 -8.96 14.34
C ALA A 446 -6.02 -8.89 13.37
N GLN A 447 -7.25 -8.91 13.89
CA GLN A 447 -8.46 -8.83 13.07
C GLN A 447 -8.69 -7.44 12.54
N THR A 448 -9.18 -7.36 11.30
CA THR A 448 -9.57 -6.08 10.71
C THR A 448 -10.79 -5.49 11.42
N ILE A 449 -11.03 -4.19 11.28
CA ILE A 449 -12.21 -3.54 11.88
C ILE A 449 -13.51 -4.14 11.33
N GLU A 450 -13.54 -4.48 10.05
CA GLU A 450 -14.68 -5.16 9.41
C GLU A 450 -14.97 -6.51 10.08
N GLN A 451 -13.92 -7.29 10.39
CA GLN A 451 -14.06 -8.54 11.13
C GLN A 451 -14.53 -8.32 12.58
N GLN A 452 -14.01 -7.29 13.27
CA GLN A 452 -14.44 -6.97 14.64
C GLN A 452 -15.91 -6.53 14.70
N ILE A 453 -16.34 -5.69 13.75
CA ILE A 453 -17.74 -5.27 13.63
C ILE A 453 -18.62 -6.49 13.34
N SER A 454 -18.21 -7.34 12.39
CA SER A 454 -18.95 -8.56 12.04
C SER A 454 -19.05 -9.52 13.21
N ARG A 455 -17.96 -9.72 13.97
CA ARG A 455 -17.97 -10.55 15.18
C ARG A 455 -18.94 -9.98 16.23
N ARG A 456 -18.83 -8.70 16.57
CA ARG A 456 -19.71 -8.06 17.56
C ARG A 456 -21.17 -8.16 17.14
N PHE A 457 -21.44 -8.04 15.84
CA PHE A 457 -22.76 -8.24 15.28
C PHE A 457 -23.26 -9.69 15.45
N VAL A 458 -22.44 -10.69 15.13
CA VAL A 458 -22.77 -12.10 15.36
C VAL A 458 -23.00 -12.38 16.86
N GLU A 459 -22.14 -11.89 17.74
CA GLU A 459 -22.25 -12.03 19.20
C GLU A 459 -23.57 -11.45 19.72
N SER A 460 -23.91 -10.22 19.35
CA SER A 460 -25.16 -9.58 19.76
C SER A 460 -26.42 -10.32 19.29
N ARG A 461 -26.32 -11.10 18.20
CA ARG A 461 -27.41 -11.95 17.73
C ARG A 461 -27.50 -13.29 18.46
N LYS A 462 -26.38 -13.82 18.96
CA LYS A 462 -26.35 -15.11 19.69
C LYS A 462 -27.31 -15.11 20.88
N ASP A 463 -27.41 -14.00 21.59
CA ASP A 463 -28.29 -13.85 22.76
C ASP A 463 -29.79 -14.02 22.45
N TYR A 464 -30.18 -13.87 21.18
CA TYR A 464 -31.58 -13.93 20.75
C TYR A 464 -31.83 -15.02 19.70
N GLN A 465 -30.96 -16.01 19.56
CA GLN A 465 -31.08 -17.02 18.50
C GLN A 465 -32.32 -17.91 18.66
N VAL A 466 -33.06 -18.05 17.55
CA VAL A 466 -34.30 -18.86 17.47
C VAL A 466 -34.11 -20.22 16.80
N PHE A 467 -32.86 -20.65 16.57
CA PHE A 467 -32.60 -21.98 16.02
C PHE A 467 -32.62 -23.08 17.09
N LEU A 468 -32.75 -24.31 16.62
CA LEU A 468 -32.60 -25.51 17.43
C LEU A 468 -31.38 -26.27 16.92
N SER A 469 -30.57 -26.83 17.81
CA SER A 469 -29.43 -27.70 17.47
C SER A 469 -29.72 -29.18 17.66
N GLU A 470 -30.89 -29.52 18.23
CA GLU A 470 -31.35 -30.88 18.47
C GLU A 470 -32.84 -31.04 18.15
N GLY A 471 -33.26 -32.29 17.96
CA GLY A 471 -34.62 -32.64 17.58
C GLY A 471 -34.91 -32.46 16.09
N SER A 472 -36.19 -32.36 15.74
CA SER A 472 -36.67 -32.23 14.36
C SER A 472 -37.93 -31.38 14.28
N MET A 473 -38.08 -30.61 13.20
CA MET A 473 -39.22 -29.71 12.99
C MET A 473 -39.69 -29.80 11.54
N VAL A 474 -40.99 -29.78 11.31
CA VAL A 474 -41.55 -29.64 9.95
C VAL A 474 -41.37 -28.19 9.50
N GLY A 475 -40.97 -28.00 8.24
CA GLY A 475 -40.85 -26.68 7.61
C GLY A 475 -39.70 -25.80 8.11
N LYS A 476 -38.93 -26.21 9.12
CA LYS A 476 -37.84 -25.40 9.70
C LYS A 476 -36.45 -25.98 9.43
N VAL A 477 -35.57 -25.18 8.86
CA VAL A 477 -34.22 -25.56 8.43
C VAL A 477 -33.17 -24.61 8.99
N ASN A 478 -32.02 -25.15 9.41
CA ASN A 478 -30.84 -24.36 9.75
C ASN A 478 -30.02 -24.09 8.49
N GLY A 479 -30.26 -22.95 7.83
CA GLY A 479 -29.37 -22.42 6.80
C GLY A 479 -28.11 -21.80 7.38
N LEU A 480 -27.19 -21.36 6.52
CA LEU A 480 -25.95 -20.68 6.90
C LEU A 480 -25.73 -19.45 6.03
N ALA A 481 -25.24 -18.38 6.64
CA ALA A 481 -24.89 -17.13 5.98
C ALA A 481 -23.49 -16.65 6.40
N VAL A 482 -22.98 -15.65 5.68
CA VAL A 482 -21.77 -14.90 6.03
C VAL A 482 -22.09 -13.41 6.02
N LEU A 483 -21.42 -12.62 6.86
CA LEU A 483 -21.61 -11.18 6.94
C LEU A 483 -20.51 -10.43 6.18
N GLY A 484 -20.91 -9.74 5.11
CA GLY A 484 -20.01 -8.96 4.26
C GLY A 484 -18.89 -9.81 3.64
N ASP A 485 -17.72 -9.20 3.44
CA ASP A 485 -16.50 -9.88 3.02
C ASP A 485 -15.77 -10.57 4.20
N SER A 486 -16.30 -10.43 5.42
CA SER A 486 -15.74 -11.11 6.58
C SER A 486 -16.07 -12.60 6.49
N MET A 487 -15.12 -13.46 6.88
CA MET A 487 -15.37 -14.89 7.03
C MET A 487 -16.27 -15.22 8.24
N SER A 488 -17.00 -14.25 8.79
CA SER A 488 -17.86 -14.44 9.96
C SER A 488 -19.19 -15.08 9.55
N GLY A 489 -19.36 -16.35 9.87
CA GLY A 489 -20.59 -17.08 9.60
C GLY A 489 -21.66 -16.92 10.68
N LEU A 490 -22.91 -17.20 10.32
CA LEU A 490 -24.02 -17.38 11.27
C LEU A 490 -25.03 -18.41 10.77
N ILE A 491 -25.73 -19.05 11.72
CA ILE A 491 -26.93 -19.85 11.41
C ILE A 491 -28.03 -18.90 10.96
N LEU A 492 -28.68 -19.27 9.86
CA LEU A 492 -29.81 -18.57 9.26
C LEU A 492 -31.04 -19.49 9.28
N PRO A 493 -31.91 -19.37 10.29
CA PRO A 493 -33.11 -20.20 10.38
C PRO A 493 -34.11 -19.80 9.31
N ILE A 494 -34.54 -20.78 8.52
CA ILE A 494 -35.53 -20.59 7.46
C ILE A 494 -36.74 -21.45 7.80
N VAL A 495 -37.90 -20.82 7.82
CA VAL A 495 -39.18 -21.48 8.07
C VAL A 495 -40.02 -21.41 6.79
N ALA A 496 -40.70 -22.51 6.45
CA ALA A 496 -41.67 -22.57 5.40
C ALA A 496 -43.00 -23.10 5.93
N GLU A 497 -44.09 -22.52 5.44
CA GLU A 497 -45.46 -22.95 5.69
C GLU A 497 -46.21 -23.01 4.36
N VAL A 498 -47.11 -23.98 4.21
CA VAL A 498 -47.86 -24.19 2.96
C VAL A 498 -49.34 -24.04 3.26
N THR A 499 -49.97 -23.04 2.64
CA THR A 499 -51.38 -22.71 2.83
C THR A 499 -52.15 -22.92 1.52
N PRO A 500 -53.48 -23.07 1.56
CA PRO A 500 -54.30 -22.98 0.36
C PRO A 500 -54.06 -21.65 -0.36
N ALA A 501 -53.96 -21.67 -1.69
CA ALA A 501 -53.70 -20.47 -2.48
C ALA A 501 -54.81 -19.44 -2.29
N SER A 502 -54.40 -18.17 -2.13
CA SER A 502 -55.31 -17.03 -2.00
C SER A 502 -56.09 -16.77 -3.30
N SER A 503 -55.58 -17.26 -4.43
CA SER A 503 -56.18 -17.21 -5.76
C SER A 503 -56.42 -18.62 -6.28
N LYS A 504 -57.56 -18.85 -6.95
CA LYS A 504 -57.82 -20.10 -7.67
C LYS A 504 -57.05 -20.24 -8.98
N ALA A 505 -56.42 -19.16 -9.46
CA ALA A 505 -55.74 -19.12 -10.76
C ALA A 505 -54.24 -19.40 -10.67
N GLU A 506 -53.60 -19.12 -9.54
CA GLU A 506 -52.17 -19.30 -9.36
C GLU A 506 -51.80 -19.47 -7.89
N GLY A 507 -50.83 -20.35 -7.63
CA GLY A 507 -50.16 -20.51 -6.34
C GLY A 507 -48.81 -19.81 -6.35
N LYS A 508 -48.48 -19.11 -5.25
CA LYS A 508 -47.30 -18.25 -5.18
C LYS A 508 -46.26 -18.77 -4.20
N LEU A 509 -44.99 -18.50 -4.49
CA LEU A 509 -43.91 -18.60 -3.53
C LEU A 509 -43.63 -17.21 -2.97
N ILE A 510 -43.93 -17.00 -1.69
CA ILE A 510 -43.84 -15.71 -1.01
C ILE A 510 -42.68 -15.80 -0.01
N ALA A 511 -41.53 -15.23 -0.37
CA ALA A 511 -40.35 -15.17 0.50
C ALA A 511 -40.23 -13.81 1.19
N THR A 512 -40.00 -13.82 2.51
CA THR A 512 -39.86 -12.61 3.35
C THR A 512 -38.53 -12.61 4.12
N GLY A 513 -38.01 -11.42 4.41
CA GLY A 513 -36.68 -11.25 5.05
C GLY A 513 -35.75 -10.28 4.33
N LYS A 514 -36.32 -9.24 3.67
CA LYS A 514 -35.57 -8.22 2.90
C LYS A 514 -34.57 -8.85 1.91
N LEU A 515 -35.04 -9.76 1.07
CA LEU A 515 -34.22 -10.39 0.03
C LEU A 515 -33.78 -9.35 -1.01
N GLY A 516 -32.49 -9.34 -1.36
CA GLY A 516 -32.00 -8.61 -2.52
C GLY A 516 -32.12 -9.41 -3.80
N THR A 517 -31.51 -8.92 -4.88
CA THR A 517 -31.83 -9.36 -6.26
C THR A 517 -31.46 -10.83 -6.49
N ILE A 518 -30.26 -11.26 -6.10
CA ILE A 518 -29.81 -12.64 -6.35
C ILE A 518 -30.62 -13.63 -5.50
N ALA A 519 -30.95 -13.27 -4.27
CA ALA A 519 -31.72 -14.12 -3.36
C ALA A 519 -33.18 -14.29 -3.82
N LYS A 520 -33.77 -13.27 -4.47
CA LYS A 520 -35.08 -13.36 -5.13
C LYS A 520 -35.03 -14.31 -6.32
N GLU A 521 -34.05 -14.17 -7.21
CA GLU A 521 -33.86 -15.09 -8.35
C GLU A 521 -33.63 -16.54 -7.89
N ALA A 522 -32.86 -16.73 -6.80
CA ALA A 522 -32.65 -18.03 -6.18
C ALA A 522 -33.97 -18.66 -5.71
N THR A 523 -34.88 -17.87 -5.18
CA THR A 523 -36.22 -18.30 -4.76
C THR A 523 -37.06 -18.74 -5.97
N GLU A 524 -36.99 -18.01 -7.08
CA GLU A 524 -37.67 -18.38 -8.34
C GLU A 524 -37.11 -19.69 -8.93
N ASN A 525 -35.79 -19.87 -8.91
CA ASN A 525 -35.15 -21.12 -9.34
C ASN A 525 -35.61 -22.32 -8.50
N VAL A 526 -35.71 -22.14 -7.18
CA VAL A 526 -36.28 -23.16 -6.29
C VAL A 526 -37.73 -23.45 -6.65
N SER A 527 -38.55 -22.42 -6.93
CA SER A 527 -39.94 -22.59 -7.37
C SER A 527 -40.04 -23.54 -8.57
N ALA A 528 -39.19 -23.36 -9.60
CA ALA A 528 -39.17 -24.23 -10.77
C ALA A 528 -38.93 -25.71 -10.40
N ILE A 529 -38.05 -25.98 -9.44
CA ILE A 529 -37.76 -27.34 -8.94
C ILE A 529 -38.97 -27.89 -8.20
N ILE A 530 -39.55 -27.13 -7.28
CA ILE A 530 -40.74 -27.55 -6.51
C ILE A 530 -41.89 -27.90 -7.47
N LYS A 531 -42.20 -27.01 -8.43
CA LYS A 531 -43.24 -27.21 -9.45
C LYS A 531 -43.01 -28.47 -10.29
N LYS A 532 -41.76 -28.74 -10.66
CA LYS A 532 -41.42 -29.90 -11.49
C LYS A 532 -41.46 -31.24 -10.73
N HIS A 533 -41.07 -31.27 -9.45
CA HIS A 533 -40.72 -32.54 -8.78
C HIS A 533 -41.76 -33.07 -7.80
N ILE A 534 -42.70 -32.23 -7.33
CA ILE A 534 -43.68 -32.67 -6.33
C ILE A 534 -44.88 -33.35 -6.98
N GLY A 535 -45.16 -33.15 -8.27
CA GLY A 535 -46.25 -33.81 -9.00
C GLY A 535 -47.64 -33.60 -8.37
N LYS A 536 -47.76 -32.60 -7.50
CA LYS A 536 -49.00 -32.03 -6.97
C LYS A 536 -49.26 -30.75 -7.75
N ASP A 537 -50.53 -30.38 -7.89
CA ASP A 537 -50.88 -29.09 -8.49
C ASP A 537 -50.51 -27.95 -7.53
N VAL A 538 -49.28 -27.47 -7.66
CA VAL A 538 -48.72 -26.32 -6.94
C VAL A 538 -49.50 -25.02 -7.16
N SER A 539 -50.38 -24.95 -8.17
CA SER A 539 -51.25 -23.78 -8.35
C SER A 539 -52.29 -23.62 -7.22
N GLN A 540 -52.53 -24.69 -6.45
CA GLN A 540 -53.50 -24.70 -5.35
C GLN A 540 -52.93 -24.25 -4.00
N TYR A 541 -51.62 -23.93 -3.94
CA TYR A 541 -50.94 -23.64 -2.68
C TYR A 541 -50.16 -22.33 -2.75
N ASP A 542 -50.22 -21.56 -1.67
CA ASP A 542 -49.26 -20.50 -1.38
C ASP A 542 -48.17 -21.04 -0.45
N MET A 543 -46.92 -20.89 -0.84
CA MET A 543 -45.74 -21.33 -0.10
C MET A 543 -45.11 -20.11 0.55
N HIS A 544 -45.24 -19.97 1.86
CA HIS A 544 -44.67 -18.86 2.61
C HIS A 544 -43.31 -19.28 3.15
N VAL A 545 -42.26 -18.54 2.78
CA VAL A 545 -40.90 -18.75 3.30
C VAL A 545 -40.48 -17.51 4.07
N GLN A 546 -39.97 -17.72 5.28
CA GLN A 546 -39.50 -16.65 6.13
C GLN A 546 -38.06 -16.92 6.58
N PHE A 547 -37.20 -15.95 6.31
CA PHE A 547 -35.85 -15.91 6.87
C PHE A 547 -35.89 -15.19 8.22
N LEU A 548 -35.72 -15.93 9.32
CA LEU A 548 -35.85 -15.36 10.66
C LEU A 548 -34.70 -14.39 10.97
N GLN A 549 -35.03 -13.29 11.65
CA GLN A 549 -34.06 -12.30 12.16
C GLN A 549 -33.14 -11.67 11.11
N THR A 550 -33.63 -11.50 9.87
CA THR A 550 -32.87 -10.91 8.74
C THR A 550 -33.13 -9.41 8.59
N TYR A 551 -32.89 -8.64 9.66
CA TYR A 551 -33.16 -7.19 9.67
C TYR A 551 -32.36 -6.38 8.63
N GLU A 552 -31.17 -6.86 8.27
CA GLU A 552 -30.28 -6.26 7.25
C GLU A 552 -30.50 -6.82 5.85
N GLY A 553 -31.34 -7.85 5.72
CA GLY A 553 -31.60 -8.54 4.46
C GLY A 553 -30.76 -9.77 4.21
N VAL A 554 -31.05 -10.40 3.08
CA VAL A 554 -30.41 -11.61 2.58
C VAL A 554 -30.00 -11.39 1.13
N GLU A 555 -28.73 -11.65 0.83
CA GLU A 555 -28.17 -11.54 -0.52
C GLU A 555 -27.49 -12.85 -0.92
N GLY A 556 -27.39 -13.09 -2.24
CA GLY A 556 -26.80 -14.32 -2.79
C GLY A 556 -27.75 -15.51 -2.81
N ASP A 557 -27.26 -16.63 -3.36
CA ASP A 557 -28.03 -17.85 -3.64
C ASP A 557 -27.69 -19.02 -2.71
N SER A 558 -26.82 -18.80 -1.71
CA SER A 558 -26.30 -19.88 -0.86
C SER A 558 -27.32 -20.55 0.09
N ALA A 559 -28.54 -20.03 0.13
CA ALA A 559 -29.67 -20.58 0.89
C ALA A 559 -30.64 -21.40 0.02
N SER A 560 -30.42 -21.55 -1.29
CA SER A 560 -31.36 -22.22 -2.20
C SER A 560 -31.73 -23.63 -1.76
N ILE A 561 -30.75 -24.46 -1.35
CA ILE A 561 -31.06 -25.81 -0.86
C ILE A 561 -31.89 -25.76 0.43
N SER A 562 -31.66 -24.81 1.31
CA SER A 562 -32.37 -24.65 2.58
C SER A 562 -33.82 -24.27 2.36
N ILE A 563 -34.08 -23.33 1.44
CA ILE A 563 -35.44 -22.94 1.02
C ILE A 563 -36.17 -24.17 0.45
N ALA A 564 -35.53 -24.89 -0.46
CA ALA A 564 -36.14 -26.05 -1.11
C ALA A 564 -36.48 -27.18 -0.11
N VAL A 565 -35.58 -27.47 0.83
CA VAL A 565 -35.84 -28.46 1.90
C VAL A 565 -36.97 -27.99 2.81
N ALA A 566 -37.01 -26.72 3.21
CA ALA A 566 -38.06 -26.17 4.07
C ALA A 566 -39.44 -26.33 3.42
N ILE A 567 -39.58 -25.94 2.15
CA ILE A 567 -40.82 -26.07 1.39
C ILE A 567 -41.24 -27.53 1.28
N ILE A 568 -40.33 -28.43 0.88
CA ILE A 568 -40.65 -29.86 0.73
C ILE A 568 -41.06 -30.48 2.06
N SER A 569 -40.37 -30.11 3.15
CA SER A 569 -40.73 -30.56 4.49
C SER A 569 -42.15 -30.15 4.85
N ALA A 570 -42.52 -28.90 4.63
CA ALA A 570 -43.86 -28.38 4.89
C ALA A 570 -44.93 -29.04 3.99
N MET A 571 -44.64 -29.24 2.70
CA MET A 571 -45.57 -29.84 1.74
C MET A 571 -45.84 -31.34 1.96
N GLU A 572 -44.84 -32.08 2.47
CA GLU A 572 -44.95 -33.54 2.69
C GLU A 572 -45.17 -33.91 4.17
N GLY A 573 -45.07 -32.94 5.07
CA GLY A 573 -45.15 -33.15 6.52
C GLY A 573 -44.03 -34.07 7.02
N ILE A 574 -42.82 -33.92 6.48
CA ILE A 574 -41.64 -34.71 6.88
C ILE A 574 -40.71 -33.82 7.71
N PRO A 575 -40.45 -34.13 8.99
CA PRO A 575 -39.58 -33.30 9.83
C PRO A 575 -38.14 -33.22 9.30
N VAL A 576 -37.55 -32.02 9.39
CA VAL A 576 -36.13 -31.75 9.14
C VAL A 576 -35.36 -31.86 10.45
N ARG A 577 -34.22 -32.54 10.40
CA ARG A 577 -33.27 -32.62 11.51
C ARG A 577 -32.71 -31.24 11.87
N GLN A 578 -32.79 -30.86 13.14
CA GLN A 578 -32.24 -29.59 13.62
C GLN A 578 -30.77 -29.71 14.05
N ASP A 579 -30.24 -30.94 14.17
CA ASP A 579 -28.80 -31.20 14.33
C ASP A 579 -28.02 -31.17 13.00
N VAL A 580 -28.67 -30.69 11.93
CA VAL A 580 -28.11 -30.52 10.58
C VAL A 580 -28.22 -29.06 10.15
N ALA A 581 -27.11 -28.48 9.71
CA ALA A 581 -27.07 -27.19 9.02
C ALA A 581 -26.74 -27.39 7.54
N MET A 582 -27.11 -26.46 6.67
CA MET A 582 -26.85 -26.59 5.25
C MET A 582 -26.60 -25.27 4.52
N THR A 583 -25.75 -25.32 3.50
CA THR A 583 -25.54 -24.23 2.55
C THR A 583 -25.30 -24.81 1.16
N GLY A 584 -25.76 -24.10 0.13
CA GLY A 584 -25.63 -24.54 -1.26
C GLY A 584 -26.56 -23.76 -2.17
N SER A 585 -26.04 -23.36 -3.32
CA SER A 585 -26.87 -22.90 -4.43
C SER A 585 -27.47 -24.10 -5.15
N LEU A 586 -28.53 -23.87 -5.92
CA LEU A 586 -29.31 -24.94 -6.55
C LEU A 586 -29.69 -24.55 -7.98
N SER A 587 -29.24 -25.35 -8.95
CA SER A 587 -29.67 -25.16 -10.34
C SER A 587 -31.11 -25.63 -10.54
N VAL A 588 -31.81 -25.11 -11.54
CA VAL A 588 -33.18 -25.56 -11.90
C VAL A 588 -33.26 -27.05 -12.28
N ARG A 589 -32.11 -27.71 -12.48
CA ARG A 589 -32.00 -29.16 -12.73
C ARG A 589 -31.76 -29.98 -11.46
N GLY A 590 -31.68 -29.35 -10.29
CA GLY A 590 -31.46 -30.02 -9.01
C GLY A 590 -29.98 -30.32 -8.70
N GLU A 591 -29.04 -29.69 -9.41
CA GLU A 591 -27.60 -29.80 -9.10
C GLU A 591 -27.24 -28.81 -7.99
N VAL A 592 -26.47 -29.28 -7.00
CA VAL A 592 -25.99 -28.43 -5.91
C VAL A 592 -24.73 -27.71 -6.36
N LEU A 593 -24.75 -26.38 -6.28
CA LEU A 593 -23.71 -25.49 -6.80
C LEU A 593 -22.86 -24.91 -5.66
N PRO A 594 -21.57 -24.59 -5.92
CA PRO A 594 -20.67 -24.05 -4.91
C PRO A 594 -21.13 -22.70 -4.37
N VAL A 595 -20.68 -22.38 -3.15
CA VAL A 595 -20.96 -21.13 -2.44
C VAL A 595 -19.68 -20.54 -1.86
N GLY A 596 -19.68 -19.24 -1.63
CA GLY A 596 -18.60 -18.55 -0.93
C GLY A 596 -18.65 -18.74 0.59
N GLY A 597 -17.49 -18.55 1.24
CA GLY A 597 -17.37 -18.46 2.70
C GLY A 597 -17.66 -19.76 3.46
N VAL A 598 -17.46 -20.92 2.83
CA VAL A 598 -17.85 -22.23 3.42
C VAL A 598 -17.15 -22.52 4.76
N THR A 599 -15.90 -22.07 4.93
CA THR A 599 -15.17 -22.23 6.21
C THR A 599 -15.89 -21.49 7.33
N GLY A 600 -16.16 -20.19 7.18
CA GLY A 600 -16.88 -19.40 8.17
C GLY A 600 -18.28 -19.92 8.49
N LYS A 601 -18.99 -20.40 7.47
CA LYS A 601 -20.28 -21.09 7.64
C LYS A 601 -20.15 -22.38 8.44
N THR A 602 -19.08 -23.13 8.23
CA THR A 602 -18.83 -24.37 8.97
C THR A 602 -18.45 -24.09 10.42
N GLU A 603 -17.62 -23.08 10.67
CA GLU A 603 -17.29 -22.61 12.02
C GLU A 603 -18.55 -22.18 12.78
N ALA A 604 -19.44 -21.43 12.14
CA ALA A 604 -20.72 -21.04 12.73
C ALA A 604 -21.62 -22.23 13.09
N ALA A 605 -21.64 -23.29 12.26
CA ALA A 605 -22.37 -24.51 12.56
C ALA A 605 -21.80 -25.24 13.79
N ILE A 606 -20.47 -25.29 13.92
CA ILE A 606 -19.79 -25.87 15.09
C ILE A 606 -20.12 -25.09 16.35
N GLU A 607 -20.01 -23.76 16.31
CA GLU A 607 -20.32 -22.88 17.44
C GLU A 607 -21.78 -22.96 17.86
N ALA A 608 -22.69 -23.24 16.91
CA ALA A 608 -24.11 -23.47 17.16
C ALA A 608 -24.42 -24.85 17.75
N GLY A 609 -23.43 -25.74 17.92
CA GLY A 609 -23.61 -27.09 18.44
C GLY A 609 -24.26 -28.06 17.45
N VAL A 610 -24.26 -27.74 16.15
CA VAL A 610 -24.81 -28.60 15.10
C VAL A 610 -23.86 -29.77 14.82
N LYS A 611 -24.39 -30.99 14.71
CA LYS A 611 -23.59 -32.22 14.58
C LYS A 611 -23.16 -32.52 13.15
N SER A 612 -23.92 -32.05 12.15
CA SER A 612 -23.62 -32.28 10.73
C SER A 612 -23.86 -31.04 9.87
N ILE A 613 -23.03 -30.84 8.85
CA ILE A 613 -23.20 -29.77 7.86
C ILE A 613 -23.28 -30.36 6.45
N ILE A 614 -24.31 -29.99 5.70
CA ILE A 614 -24.44 -30.31 4.28
C ILE A 614 -23.83 -29.17 3.46
N VAL A 615 -22.88 -29.51 2.60
CA VAL A 615 -22.15 -28.56 1.75
C VAL A 615 -22.06 -29.07 0.30
N PRO A 616 -21.91 -28.19 -0.70
CA PRO A 616 -21.65 -28.62 -2.07
C PRO A 616 -20.37 -29.47 -2.12
N ALA A 617 -20.40 -30.58 -2.86
CA ALA A 617 -19.23 -31.46 -3.01
C ALA A 617 -18.01 -30.72 -3.57
N SER A 618 -18.24 -29.70 -4.40
CA SER A 618 -17.21 -28.80 -4.93
C SER A 618 -16.50 -27.96 -3.86
N ASN A 619 -17.16 -27.66 -2.74
CA ASN A 619 -16.60 -26.88 -1.63
C ASN A 619 -16.01 -27.72 -0.49
N ALA A 620 -16.13 -29.06 -0.53
CA ALA A 620 -15.69 -29.90 0.58
C ALA A 620 -14.20 -29.73 0.91
N GLU A 621 -13.37 -29.50 -0.12
CA GLU A 621 -11.93 -29.22 0.01
C GLU A 621 -11.62 -27.74 0.34
N ASP A 622 -12.59 -26.83 0.27
CA ASP A 622 -12.40 -25.42 0.61
C ASP A 622 -12.54 -25.15 2.12
N ILE A 623 -12.99 -26.15 2.90
CA ILE A 623 -13.24 -26.04 4.35
C ILE A 623 -11.93 -26.20 5.13
N HIS A 624 -11.47 -25.12 5.74
CA HIS A 624 -10.21 -25.05 6.50
C HIS A 624 -10.46 -24.86 8.00
N LEU A 625 -10.60 -25.97 8.73
CA LEU A 625 -10.86 -25.98 10.17
C LEU A 625 -9.61 -26.36 10.98
N SER A 626 -9.49 -25.80 12.17
CA SER A 626 -8.49 -26.25 13.16
C SER A 626 -8.72 -27.72 13.56
N GLY A 627 -7.65 -28.39 14.01
CA GLY A 627 -7.69 -29.79 14.40
C GLY A 627 -8.83 -30.17 15.38
N PRO A 628 -9.04 -29.41 16.48
CA PRO A 628 -10.16 -29.64 17.39
C PRO A 628 -11.53 -29.46 16.73
N MET A 629 -11.73 -28.38 15.98
CA MET A 629 -13.01 -28.05 15.32
C MET A 629 -13.40 -29.09 14.28
N LYS A 630 -12.43 -29.62 13.52
CA LYS A 630 -12.68 -30.66 12.52
C LYS A 630 -13.28 -31.94 13.09
N LYS A 631 -13.04 -32.24 14.38
CA LYS A 631 -13.60 -33.41 15.07
C LYS A 631 -15.02 -33.16 15.62
N MET A 632 -15.47 -31.91 15.68
CA MET A 632 -16.75 -31.53 16.29
C MET A 632 -17.94 -31.62 15.33
N ILE A 633 -17.70 -31.68 14.01
CA ILE A 633 -18.77 -31.68 13.01
C ILE A 633 -18.52 -32.70 11.90
N ARG A 634 -19.60 -33.34 11.44
CA ARG A 634 -19.59 -34.19 10.25
C ARG A 634 -19.88 -33.36 9.00
N ILE A 635 -18.91 -33.25 8.10
CA ILE A 635 -19.08 -32.61 6.79
C ILE A 635 -19.70 -33.62 5.82
N VAL A 636 -20.82 -33.25 5.19
CA VAL A 636 -21.58 -34.08 4.26
C VAL A 636 -21.56 -33.42 2.87
N PRO A 637 -20.66 -33.84 1.97
CA PRO A 637 -20.61 -33.32 0.61
C PRO A 637 -21.76 -33.90 -0.23
N VAL A 638 -22.48 -33.02 -0.94
CA VAL A 638 -23.61 -33.41 -1.80
C VAL A 638 -23.46 -32.82 -3.21
N SER A 639 -23.92 -33.54 -4.22
CA SER A 639 -23.85 -33.09 -5.63
C SER A 639 -25.21 -32.75 -6.22
N ASN A 640 -26.27 -33.32 -5.66
CA ASN A 640 -27.62 -33.12 -6.15
C ASN A 640 -28.61 -32.97 -4.97
N PHE A 641 -29.80 -32.49 -5.29
CA PHE A 641 -30.80 -32.17 -4.28
C PHE A 641 -31.40 -33.39 -3.57
N VAL A 642 -31.40 -34.57 -4.21
CA VAL A 642 -31.85 -35.81 -3.56
C VAL A 642 -30.91 -36.18 -2.41
N ASP A 643 -29.60 -36.03 -2.61
CA ASP A 643 -28.61 -36.24 -1.55
C ASP A 643 -28.87 -35.30 -0.36
N VAL A 644 -29.22 -34.03 -0.62
CA VAL A 644 -29.58 -33.06 0.42
C VAL A 644 -30.75 -33.58 1.26
N LEU A 645 -31.84 -34.00 0.62
CA LEU A 645 -33.03 -34.53 1.30
C LEU A 645 -32.72 -35.81 2.09
N GLN A 646 -31.85 -36.68 1.55
CA GLN A 646 -31.42 -37.90 2.21
C GLN A 646 -30.71 -37.62 3.54
N HIS A 647 -29.96 -36.52 3.64
CA HIS A 647 -29.22 -36.17 4.85
C HIS A 647 -29.99 -35.23 5.80
N ALA A 648 -30.89 -34.39 5.27
CA ALA A 648 -31.62 -33.39 6.05
C ALA A 648 -32.90 -33.93 6.72
N LEU A 649 -33.64 -34.83 6.05
CA LEU A 649 -34.95 -35.30 6.54
C LEU A 649 -34.82 -36.49 7.50
N VAL A 650 -35.72 -36.54 8.49
CA VAL A 650 -35.84 -37.66 9.44
C VAL A 650 -36.22 -38.96 8.70
N GLU A 651 -35.64 -40.09 9.12
CA GLU A 651 -35.91 -41.39 8.52
C GLU A 651 -37.37 -41.83 8.69
N GLY A 652 -37.94 -42.42 7.63
CA GLY A 652 -39.31 -42.90 7.63
C GLY A 652 -39.82 -43.27 6.22
N GLU A 653 -40.96 -43.94 6.15
CA GLU A 653 -41.53 -44.41 4.88
C GLU A 653 -41.88 -43.25 3.92
N LYS A 654 -42.38 -42.13 4.46
CA LYS A 654 -42.63 -40.91 3.66
C LYS A 654 -41.37 -40.37 2.99
N LYS A 655 -40.24 -40.35 3.71
CA LYS A 655 -38.93 -39.95 3.15
C LYS A 655 -38.51 -40.91 2.04
N LYS A 656 -38.57 -42.23 2.27
CA LYS A 656 -38.20 -43.23 1.26
C LYS A 656 -39.03 -43.10 -0.02
N ALA A 657 -40.34 -42.87 0.12
CA ALA A 657 -41.25 -42.66 -1.00
C ALA A 657 -40.90 -41.37 -1.78
N LEU A 658 -40.66 -40.26 -1.08
CA LEU A 658 -40.24 -38.98 -1.68
C LEU A 658 -38.93 -39.13 -2.45
N ILE A 659 -37.91 -39.73 -1.83
CA ILE A 659 -36.58 -39.92 -2.44
C ILE A 659 -36.69 -40.79 -3.69
N ARG A 660 -37.48 -41.88 -3.64
CA ARG A 660 -37.71 -42.75 -4.81
C ARG A 660 -38.38 -41.99 -5.96
N LYS A 661 -39.39 -41.17 -5.66
CA LYS A 661 -40.09 -40.33 -6.64
C LYS A 661 -39.15 -39.31 -7.28
N MET A 662 -38.36 -38.60 -6.47
CA MET A 662 -37.45 -37.56 -6.96
C MET A 662 -36.27 -38.12 -7.75
N SER A 663 -35.72 -39.27 -7.32
CA SER A 663 -34.62 -39.95 -8.02
C SER A 663 -35.01 -40.40 -9.44
N GLY A 664 -36.25 -40.87 -9.61
CA GLY A 664 -36.77 -41.27 -10.92
C GLY A 664 -36.93 -40.11 -11.91
N MET A 665 -37.22 -38.91 -11.40
CA MET A 665 -37.48 -37.72 -12.23
C MET A 665 -36.21 -36.93 -12.57
N LEU A 666 -35.20 -36.93 -11.69
CA LEU A 666 -33.97 -36.16 -11.87
C LEU A 666 -33.00 -36.76 -12.90
N LYS A 667 -33.30 -37.91 -13.51
CA LYS A 667 -32.37 -38.66 -14.40
C LYS A 667 -30.94 -38.60 -13.87
N ILE A 668 -30.75 -39.05 -12.63
CA ILE A 668 -29.43 -39.08 -12.00
C ILE A 668 -28.58 -40.06 -12.81
N ARG A 669 -27.77 -39.55 -13.75
CA ARG A 669 -26.67 -40.30 -14.34
C ARG A 669 -25.70 -40.57 -13.20
N LYS A 670 -25.75 -41.78 -12.63
CA LYS A 670 -24.63 -42.30 -11.84
C LYS A 670 -23.38 -42.18 -12.73
N LYS A 671 -22.44 -41.33 -12.33
CA LYS A 671 -21.07 -41.39 -12.84
C LYS A 671 -20.31 -42.42 -12.05
#